data_AF-A0A2T7NIZ5-F1
#
_entry.id   AF-A0A2T7NIZ5-F1
#
_cell.length_a   1.000
_cell.length_b   1.000
_cell.length_c   1.000
_cell.angle_alpha   90.00
_cell.angle_beta   90.00
_cell.angle_gamma   90.00
#
_symmetry.space_group_name_H-M   'P 1'
#
loop_
_entity.id
_entity.type
_entity.pdbx_description
1 polymer ?
#
loop_
_entity_poly.entity_id
_entity_poly.type
_entity_poly.pdbx_seq_one_letter_code
_entity_poly.pdbx_strand_id
1 'polypeptide(L)'
;MSEAQRSAQSIFAPAQGLANDWLEFFNARAVQPAAAAATEDDVRGPGQLDNSLHSVLTITTMTLATSGAKGAAMVTLLLVAMTVVCVPGAQPRSFTQTEIAQLDRFVMEVMRCARIPALSLSLVSDDDVVYEKGYGTANPTTRTPTTKDTVFCLGSFTQSFTSVLLADLLSRNENKTFETPLRDIMGSRIHLPGHYRADLVNLKDILSMRTGLSNMDIIATAVGVNRYRLMEQNLRFAPEVTSFRESYVFNEILFSLVEEAARALGGNTWYRLLRQHVFNRLGMENVAFVHMDAKENNKLASPVHSLNGKPVQVPMDAYKGQELVAAASSVCASASDMTRWMQFILSGGKKDDSQAKYSLTKDPEHFAGHLAPRDASTTRREEIMRVRRLQVMRRDVLQNTFQPVQPRPRGSTRLTGFSQPDIQVSYTRESNRYAFVSQEGSLPGYESLITLLVDRKAGVFTAFTGDGGARAYAAKTLINTFALDMLLQGNPWVDSTSVCHVMDTMTDMTRRSEPHPTRVSAMSEPIRPLEDYEGTYRHYGYGDVFIRRNGSELHLEYGELGRYILTPSSRNDTFIIQANSGPLWYTTNADEYRSKGPYLAFFDNRYNDPERRPETVTIPFFSSDIAPVFSKHPVRPVESEQEDVECDACANFISVPLILTAAMSTMVVSLRNHCTYDDLKKAADSILSKTKYRPKIGIICGSGLGHLGELVEDRIAIPYKDIPIFPISTVPGHEGKLIIGTLEGKAVVLMQGRSHTYEGYPTQKIAVPVRTMKLMGVEILFVTNAAGGINPGYAVGDLMIIKDHINIAGFAGINPLIGPNDDRFGVRFPPMSNAYDIELRNLAKKLGKEMGFESFLREGVYSMLVGPNFETVSECLLLRKLGSDATGMSTVPEVLTAKHAGMRVFGMSLITNKVVSEYDSEVMASHEEVLETGKKRSEDLQALVSAMVKNLKV
;
A
#
# COMPACT_ATOMS: atom_id res chain seq x y z
N MET A 1 -5.07 -47.69 -67.03
CA MET A 1 -3.70 -48.19 -67.24
C MET A 1 -3.02 -48.15 -65.87
N SER A 2 -3.13 -49.23 -65.10
CA SER A 2 -2.22 -50.40 -65.09
C SER A 2 -0.86 -49.99 -64.52
N GLU A 3 -0.33 -50.55 -63.44
CA GLU A 3 -0.35 -51.93 -62.93
C GLU A 3 -0.45 -51.87 -61.39
N ALA A 4 -1.32 -52.58 -60.66
CA ALA A 4 -1.53 -54.02 -60.57
C ALA A 4 -0.28 -54.83 -60.18
N GLN A 5 -0.24 -55.21 -58.90
CA GLN A 5 -0.03 -56.59 -58.44
C GLN A 5 1.32 -57.30 -58.70
N ARG A 6 1.83 -57.89 -57.60
CA ARG A 6 2.67 -59.10 -57.44
C ARG A 6 4.18 -58.90 -57.22
N SER A 7 4.58 -59.13 -55.97
CA SER A 7 5.45 -60.25 -55.53
C SER A 7 5.79 -60.00 -54.04
N ALA A 8 5.71 -60.93 -53.08
CA ALA A 8 5.39 -62.35 -53.09
C ALA A 8 4.85 -62.75 -51.70
N GLN A 9 3.81 -63.60 -51.69
CA GLN A 9 3.43 -64.44 -50.55
C GLN A 9 4.28 -65.70 -50.55
N SER A 10 4.63 -66.20 -49.36
CA SER A 10 4.50 -67.60 -48.89
C SER A 10 5.42 -67.74 -47.67
N ILE A 11 5.01 -68.28 -46.51
CA ILE A 11 4.49 -69.64 -46.29
C ILE A 11 3.72 -69.71 -44.94
N PHE A 12 2.44 -70.11 -45.03
CA PHE A 12 1.62 -70.99 -44.15
C PHE A 12 1.10 -70.57 -42.74
N ALA A 13 -0.24 -70.59 -42.62
CA ALA A 13 -1.10 -70.93 -41.46
C ALA A 13 -1.30 -72.48 -41.38
N PRO A 14 -2.16 -73.14 -40.54
CA PRO A 14 -3.22 -72.63 -39.63
C PRO A 14 -3.40 -73.40 -38.28
N ALA A 15 -4.31 -72.93 -37.40
CA ALA A 15 -5.44 -73.73 -36.84
C ALA A 15 -6.20 -72.97 -35.72
N GLN A 16 -7.50 -72.80 -35.93
CA GLN A 16 -8.50 -72.53 -34.88
C GLN A 16 -8.89 -73.85 -34.19
N GLY A 17 -9.16 -73.82 -32.89
CA GLY A 17 -9.87 -74.90 -32.19
C GLY A 17 -9.69 -74.85 -30.68
N LEU A 18 -10.82 -74.94 -29.96
CA LEU A 18 -10.98 -75.17 -28.50
C LEU A 18 -11.04 -73.93 -27.60
N ALA A 19 -12.19 -73.24 -27.68
CA ALA A 19 -12.91 -72.87 -26.48
C ALA A 19 -13.58 -74.13 -25.88
N ASN A 20 -13.69 -74.17 -24.55
CA ASN A 20 -14.28 -75.18 -23.67
C ASN A 20 -13.24 -76.06 -22.95
N ASP A 21 -13.00 -75.67 -21.70
CA ASP A 21 -12.70 -76.46 -20.51
C ASP A 21 -11.95 -75.54 -19.53
N TRP A 22 -12.17 -75.70 -18.21
CA TRP A 22 -11.73 -74.85 -17.09
C TRP A 22 -12.76 -73.89 -16.48
N LEU A 23 -14.05 -74.24 -16.61
CA LEU A 23 -15.15 -73.76 -15.76
C LEU A 23 -15.61 -74.78 -14.71
N GLU A 24 -14.69 -75.62 -14.21
CA GLU A 24 -14.94 -76.49 -13.05
C GLU A 24 -13.62 -76.66 -12.28
N PHE A 25 -13.40 -75.87 -11.23
CA PHE A 25 -12.65 -76.44 -10.10
C PHE A 25 -12.90 -75.83 -8.72
N PHE A 26 -13.50 -74.65 -8.54
CA PHE A 26 -13.84 -74.23 -7.17
C PHE A 26 -15.12 -73.40 -7.06
N ASN A 27 -16.22 -74.14 -6.92
CA ASN A 27 -17.42 -73.70 -6.22
C ASN A 27 -17.73 -74.77 -5.16
N ALA A 28 -17.42 -74.54 -3.88
CA ALA A 28 -17.94 -75.33 -2.77
C ALA A 28 -17.72 -74.65 -1.40
N ARG A 29 -18.72 -73.88 -0.95
CA ARG A 29 -19.47 -74.05 0.33
C ARG A 29 -20.03 -72.73 0.82
N ALA A 30 -21.36 -72.69 0.88
CA ALA A 30 -22.17 -71.67 1.52
C ALA A 30 -22.24 -71.90 3.05
N VAL A 31 -22.25 -70.81 3.82
CA VAL A 31 -22.98 -70.66 5.10
C VAL A 31 -23.38 -69.18 5.27
N GLN A 32 -24.68 -68.90 5.39
CA GLN A 32 -25.28 -67.66 5.94
C GLN A 32 -25.64 -67.89 7.44
N PRO A 33 -26.30 -66.97 8.18
CA PRO A 33 -26.00 -65.57 8.51
C PRO A 33 -26.08 -65.33 10.05
N ALA A 34 -25.71 -64.16 10.57
CA ALA A 34 -26.21 -63.70 11.88
C ALA A 34 -26.18 -62.16 12.00
N ALA A 35 -27.33 -61.61 12.36
CA ALA A 35 -27.55 -60.21 12.73
C ALA A 35 -27.34 -60.01 14.23
N ALA A 36 -26.82 -58.85 14.65
CA ALA A 36 -27.13 -58.25 15.95
C ALA A 36 -26.75 -56.76 15.94
N ALA A 37 -27.65 -55.97 16.52
CA ALA A 37 -27.60 -54.52 16.63
C ALA A 37 -26.85 -54.03 17.87
N ALA A 38 -26.53 -52.73 17.86
CA ALA A 38 -26.72 -51.75 18.94
C ALA A 38 -25.49 -51.03 19.52
N THR A 39 -25.65 -49.71 19.59
CA THR A 39 -25.27 -48.72 20.63
C THR A 39 -23.99 -47.89 20.50
N GLU A 40 -24.22 -46.63 20.90
CA GLU A 40 -23.44 -45.39 20.81
C GLU A 40 -22.36 -45.24 21.91
N ASP A 41 -21.55 -44.19 21.70
CA ASP A 41 -20.81 -43.37 22.67
C ASP A 41 -19.37 -43.70 23.09
N ASP A 42 -18.45 -43.01 22.39
CA ASP A 42 -17.60 -41.91 22.91
C ASP A 42 -16.15 -42.18 23.39
N VAL A 43 -15.30 -41.18 23.09
CA VAL A 43 -14.01 -40.79 23.72
C VAL A 43 -12.65 -41.34 23.18
N ARG A 44 -11.95 -40.43 22.45
CA ARG A 44 -10.49 -40.09 22.42
C ARG A 44 -9.39 -41.07 21.92
N GLY A 45 -8.65 -40.59 20.91
CA GLY A 45 -7.17 -40.51 20.91
C GLY A 45 -6.38 -41.62 20.18
N PRO A 46 -5.20 -41.31 19.60
CA PRO A 46 -4.78 -41.84 18.29
C PRO A 46 -3.73 -42.98 18.35
N GLY A 47 -3.75 -43.89 17.35
CA GLY A 47 -2.73 -44.92 17.17
C GLY A 47 -2.68 -45.48 15.75
N GLN A 48 -1.54 -45.23 15.08
CA GLN A 48 -0.86 -46.04 14.06
C GLN A 48 -1.68 -46.75 12.96
N LEU A 49 -1.46 -46.31 11.70
CA LEU A 49 -1.74 -47.12 10.51
C LEU A 49 -0.43 -47.49 9.81
N ASP A 50 -0.35 -48.77 9.49
CA ASP A 50 0.82 -49.57 9.15
C ASP A 50 1.12 -49.61 7.64
N ASN A 51 2.36 -49.98 7.38
CA ASN A 51 3.09 -50.06 6.12
C ASN A 51 2.48 -51.07 5.14
N SER A 52 2.12 -50.60 3.95
CA SER A 52 1.89 -51.44 2.78
C SER A 52 2.69 -50.92 1.58
N LEU A 53 4.02 -50.97 1.68
CA LEU A 53 4.94 -50.72 0.56
C LEU A 53 6.21 -51.58 0.60
N HIS A 54 6.25 -52.61 1.45
CA HIS A 54 7.41 -53.50 1.61
C HIS A 54 7.32 -54.84 0.87
N SER A 55 6.25 -55.10 0.10
CA SER A 55 6.04 -56.41 -0.53
C SER A 55 6.40 -56.48 -2.02
N VAL A 56 6.82 -55.38 -2.65
CA VAL A 56 7.13 -55.33 -4.09
C VAL A 56 8.64 -55.29 -4.36
N LEU A 57 9.47 -54.94 -3.38
CA LEU A 57 10.93 -54.79 -3.55
C LEU A 57 11.77 -56.05 -3.27
N THR A 58 11.17 -57.15 -2.82
CA THR A 58 11.91 -58.36 -2.38
C THR A 58 12.00 -59.45 -3.46
N ILE A 59 11.32 -59.30 -4.60
CA ILE A 59 11.31 -60.31 -5.68
C ILE A 59 12.36 -60.00 -6.78
N THR A 60 12.93 -58.78 -6.81
CA THR A 60 13.86 -58.37 -7.87
C THR A 60 15.33 -58.73 -7.61
N THR A 61 15.69 -59.21 -6.41
CA THR A 61 17.09 -59.49 -6.02
C THR A 61 17.52 -60.96 -6.13
N MET A 62 16.67 -61.90 -6.56
CA MET A 62 17.06 -63.32 -6.72
C MET A 62 17.13 -63.85 -8.16
N THR A 63 17.10 -62.98 -9.18
CA THR A 63 17.17 -63.41 -10.60
C THR A 63 18.25 -62.70 -11.41
N LEU A 64 19.32 -62.24 -10.76
CA LEU A 64 20.49 -61.61 -11.43
C LEU A 64 21.82 -62.29 -11.11
N ALA A 65 21.80 -63.59 -10.80
CA ALA A 65 23.02 -64.35 -10.51
C ALA A 65 23.45 -65.37 -11.59
N THR A 66 22.72 -65.55 -12.71
CA THR A 66 23.02 -66.69 -13.62
C THR A 66 22.84 -66.46 -15.14
N SER A 67 22.90 -65.26 -15.70
CA SER A 67 23.10 -65.14 -17.16
C SER A 67 23.77 -63.84 -17.61
N GLY A 68 24.66 -63.96 -18.60
CA GLY A 68 25.66 -62.95 -18.97
C GLY A 68 25.15 -61.68 -19.64
N ALA A 69 26.07 -60.70 -19.69
CA ALA A 69 25.89 -59.28 -20.01
C ALA A 69 25.28 -58.90 -21.38
N LYS A 70 24.75 -59.84 -22.16
CA LYS A 70 24.03 -59.57 -23.41
C LYS A 70 22.50 -59.74 -23.30
N GLY A 71 21.99 -60.39 -22.26
CA GLY A 71 20.54 -60.57 -22.04
C GLY A 71 19.85 -59.38 -21.36
N ALA A 72 20.59 -58.61 -20.54
CA ALA A 72 20.03 -57.50 -19.77
C ALA A 72 19.58 -56.33 -20.66
N ALA A 73 20.32 -55.99 -21.72
CA ALA A 73 20.00 -54.86 -22.58
C ALA A 73 18.74 -55.07 -23.44
N MET A 74 18.42 -56.32 -23.80
CA MET A 74 17.27 -56.64 -24.66
C MET A 74 15.95 -56.72 -23.86
N VAL A 75 16.01 -57.14 -22.58
CA VAL A 75 14.84 -57.16 -21.68
C VAL A 75 14.47 -55.74 -21.21
N THR A 76 15.45 -54.85 -21.02
CA THR A 76 15.18 -53.44 -20.71
C THR A 76 14.57 -52.70 -21.91
N LEU A 77 14.96 -53.01 -23.15
CA LEU A 77 14.35 -52.39 -24.34
C LEU A 77 12.90 -52.85 -24.58
N LEU A 78 12.58 -54.11 -24.25
CA LEU A 78 11.23 -54.67 -24.42
C LEU A 78 10.24 -54.20 -23.32
N LEU A 79 10.71 -53.93 -22.10
CA LEU A 79 9.87 -53.37 -21.02
C LEU A 79 9.58 -51.87 -21.19
N VAL A 80 10.48 -51.13 -21.83
CA VAL A 80 10.24 -49.73 -22.24
C VAL A 80 9.29 -49.68 -23.45
N ALA A 81 9.28 -50.69 -24.32
CA ALA A 81 8.37 -50.77 -25.47
C ALA A 81 6.93 -51.21 -25.09
N MET A 82 6.71 -51.89 -23.96
CA MET A 82 5.37 -52.34 -23.51
C MET A 82 4.72 -51.47 -22.42
N THR A 83 5.37 -50.39 -21.98
CA THR A 83 4.77 -49.41 -21.04
C THR A 83 4.41 -48.08 -21.69
N VAL A 84 4.45 -48.00 -23.03
CA VAL A 84 3.67 -47.00 -23.78
C VAL A 84 2.27 -47.56 -23.98
N VAL A 85 1.54 -47.72 -22.88
CA VAL A 85 0.09 -47.54 -22.98
C VAL A 85 -0.06 -46.08 -23.36
N CYS A 86 -0.38 -45.82 -24.63
CA CYS A 86 -1.00 -44.56 -24.99
C CYS A 86 -2.18 -44.38 -24.05
N VAL A 87 -1.99 -43.61 -22.98
CA VAL A 87 -3.09 -42.91 -22.35
C VAL A 87 -3.71 -42.15 -23.53
N PRO A 88 -4.95 -42.46 -23.95
CA PRO A 88 -5.60 -41.64 -24.95
C PRO A 88 -5.53 -40.23 -24.38
N GLY A 89 -4.87 -39.31 -25.07
CA GLY A 89 -4.98 -37.90 -24.73
C GLY A 89 -6.47 -37.64 -24.57
N ALA A 90 -6.88 -37.28 -23.35
CA ALA A 90 -8.28 -37.08 -23.04
C ALA A 90 -8.83 -36.13 -24.10
N GLN A 91 -9.80 -36.59 -24.90
CA GLN A 91 -10.46 -35.68 -25.81
C GLN A 91 -11.05 -34.53 -24.97
N PRO A 92 -10.97 -33.28 -25.45
CA PRO A 92 -11.55 -32.14 -24.77
C PRO A 92 -13.02 -32.42 -24.48
N ARG A 93 -13.40 -32.38 -23.21
CA ARG A 93 -14.72 -32.80 -22.77
C ARG A 93 -15.77 -31.78 -23.22
N SER A 94 -16.52 -32.10 -24.26
CA SER A 94 -17.75 -31.38 -24.61
C SER A 94 -18.86 -31.73 -23.62
N PHE A 95 -19.61 -30.73 -23.14
CA PHE A 95 -20.80 -31.00 -22.33
C PHE A 95 -21.88 -31.69 -23.17
N THR A 96 -22.53 -32.69 -22.57
CA THR A 96 -23.73 -33.31 -23.12
C THR A 96 -24.90 -32.32 -23.10
N GLN A 97 -25.92 -32.59 -23.93
CA GLN A 97 -27.13 -31.75 -23.96
C GLN A 97 -27.83 -31.67 -22.58
N THR A 98 -27.76 -32.75 -21.80
CA THR A 98 -28.32 -32.81 -20.44
C THR A 98 -27.54 -31.92 -19.48
N GLU A 99 -26.21 -31.94 -19.54
CA GLU A 99 -25.35 -31.07 -18.74
C GLU A 99 -25.56 -29.59 -19.11
N ILE A 100 -25.65 -29.28 -20.41
CA ILE A 100 -25.97 -27.92 -20.86
C ILE A 100 -27.33 -27.46 -20.31
N ALA A 101 -28.36 -28.31 -20.38
CA ALA A 101 -29.69 -27.99 -19.85
C ALA A 101 -29.69 -27.81 -18.31
N GLN A 102 -28.86 -28.58 -17.60
CA GLN A 102 -28.68 -28.45 -16.15
C GLN A 102 -27.99 -27.13 -15.79
N LEU A 103 -26.91 -26.78 -16.49
CA LEU A 103 -26.22 -25.50 -16.33
C LEU A 103 -27.13 -24.32 -16.62
N ASP A 104 -27.86 -24.36 -17.74
CA ASP A 104 -28.83 -23.33 -18.13
C ASP A 104 -29.88 -23.10 -17.04
N ARG A 105 -30.46 -24.18 -16.50
CA ARG A 105 -31.46 -24.09 -15.43
C ARG A 105 -30.88 -23.45 -14.17
N PHE A 106 -29.66 -23.85 -13.79
CA PHE A 106 -28.98 -23.30 -12.63
C PHE A 106 -28.69 -21.81 -12.78
N VAL A 107 -28.12 -21.40 -13.92
CA VAL A 107 -27.79 -19.99 -14.20
C VAL A 107 -29.05 -19.13 -14.21
N MET A 108 -30.12 -19.57 -14.90
CA MET A 108 -31.39 -18.83 -14.92
C MET A 108 -31.99 -18.67 -13.52
N GLU A 109 -31.89 -19.69 -12.68
CA GLU A 109 -32.40 -19.61 -11.31
C GLU A 109 -31.56 -18.68 -10.45
N VAL A 110 -30.22 -18.72 -10.56
CA VAL A 110 -29.35 -17.72 -9.91
C VAL A 110 -29.71 -16.31 -10.34
N MET A 111 -29.87 -16.07 -11.65
CA MET A 111 -30.27 -14.76 -12.17
C MET A 111 -31.62 -14.31 -11.60
N ARG A 112 -32.58 -15.22 -11.46
CA ARG A 112 -33.88 -14.95 -10.84
C ARG A 112 -33.74 -14.58 -9.36
N CYS A 113 -33.00 -15.37 -8.58
CA CYS A 113 -32.78 -15.12 -7.14
C CYS A 113 -32.05 -13.78 -6.91
N ALA A 114 -31.07 -13.47 -7.75
CA ALA A 114 -30.23 -12.28 -7.65
C ALA A 114 -30.78 -11.06 -8.41
N ARG A 115 -31.86 -11.23 -9.20
CA ARG A 115 -32.46 -10.20 -10.07
C ARG A 115 -31.48 -9.63 -11.11
N ILE A 116 -30.64 -10.49 -11.68
CA ILE A 116 -29.64 -10.13 -12.68
C ILE A 116 -30.32 -9.99 -14.06
N PRO A 117 -30.29 -8.80 -14.71
CA PRO A 117 -30.97 -8.59 -15.99
C PRO A 117 -30.26 -9.22 -17.19
N ALA A 118 -28.92 -9.15 -17.24
CA ALA A 118 -28.12 -9.64 -18.35
C ALA A 118 -26.86 -10.32 -17.82
N LEU A 119 -26.54 -11.52 -18.32
CA LEU A 119 -25.36 -12.29 -17.92
C LEU A 119 -24.74 -12.98 -19.12
N SER A 120 -23.42 -13.08 -19.16
CA SER A 120 -22.68 -13.93 -20.09
C SER A 120 -21.77 -14.89 -19.32
N LEU A 121 -21.64 -16.09 -19.85
CA LEU A 121 -20.87 -17.19 -19.26
C LEU A 121 -20.04 -17.87 -20.35
N SER A 122 -18.79 -18.17 -20.04
CA SER A 122 -17.91 -18.98 -20.90
C SER A 122 -17.07 -19.95 -20.08
N LEU A 123 -16.88 -21.16 -20.62
CA LEU A 123 -16.13 -22.25 -20.03
C LEU A 123 -15.09 -22.75 -21.04
N VAL A 124 -13.87 -22.97 -20.56
CA VAL A 124 -12.76 -23.55 -21.33
C VAL A 124 -12.22 -24.77 -20.61
N SER A 125 -11.88 -25.84 -21.34
CA SER A 125 -11.19 -27.03 -20.83
C SER A 125 -10.23 -27.55 -21.88
N ASP A 126 -9.01 -27.90 -21.49
CA ASP A 126 -7.99 -28.50 -22.38
C ASP A 126 -7.79 -27.71 -23.68
N ASP A 127 -7.73 -26.38 -23.54
CA ASP A 127 -7.56 -25.41 -24.63
C ASP A 127 -8.79 -25.27 -25.56
N ASP A 128 -9.90 -25.96 -25.29
CA ASP A 128 -11.15 -25.88 -26.06
C ASP A 128 -12.26 -25.10 -25.37
N VAL A 129 -13.10 -24.46 -26.17
CA VAL A 129 -14.32 -23.78 -25.69
C VAL A 129 -15.40 -24.82 -25.48
N VAL A 130 -15.71 -25.09 -24.21
CA VAL A 130 -16.73 -26.08 -23.82
C VAL A 130 -18.12 -25.48 -23.88
N TYR A 131 -18.24 -24.20 -23.54
CA TYR A 131 -19.52 -23.51 -23.45
C TYR A 131 -19.36 -22.00 -23.57
N GLU A 132 -20.28 -21.33 -24.28
CA GLU A 132 -20.38 -19.88 -24.34
C GLU A 132 -21.83 -19.45 -24.58
N LYS A 133 -22.40 -18.63 -23.69
CA LYS A 133 -23.79 -18.19 -23.83
C LYS A 133 -24.07 -16.86 -23.13
N GLY A 134 -25.00 -16.10 -23.70
CA GLY A 134 -25.64 -14.94 -23.08
C GLY A 134 -27.04 -15.27 -22.57
N TYR A 135 -27.43 -14.67 -21.45
CA TYR A 135 -28.71 -14.84 -20.77
C TYR A 135 -29.34 -13.49 -20.47
N GLY A 136 -30.67 -13.44 -20.53
CA GLY A 136 -31.44 -12.25 -20.21
C GLY A 136 -31.39 -11.16 -21.28
N THR A 137 -31.53 -9.90 -20.85
CA THR A 137 -31.73 -8.75 -21.73
C THR A 137 -30.63 -7.71 -21.52
N ALA A 138 -29.70 -7.60 -22.46
CA ALA A 138 -28.56 -6.70 -22.44
C ALA A 138 -28.97 -5.22 -22.35
N ASN A 139 -30.06 -4.83 -23.00
CA ASN A 139 -30.60 -3.47 -22.88
C ASN A 139 -32.10 -3.53 -22.59
N PRO A 140 -32.56 -3.15 -21.38
CA PRO A 140 -33.96 -3.27 -20.99
C PRO A 140 -34.88 -2.33 -21.78
N THR A 141 -34.37 -1.20 -22.25
CA THR A 141 -35.13 -0.19 -23.01
C THR A 141 -35.42 -0.66 -24.43
N THR A 142 -34.40 -1.15 -25.14
CA THR A 142 -34.55 -1.67 -26.51
C THR A 142 -34.96 -3.13 -26.55
N ARG A 143 -34.99 -3.81 -25.39
CA ARG A 143 -35.20 -5.26 -25.24
C ARG A 143 -34.21 -6.11 -26.03
N THR A 144 -32.98 -5.62 -26.17
CA THR A 144 -31.92 -6.35 -26.88
C THR A 144 -31.52 -7.58 -26.07
N PRO A 145 -31.57 -8.79 -26.64
CA PRO A 145 -31.18 -10.00 -25.92
C PRO A 145 -29.67 -10.03 -25.66
N THR A 146 -29.27 -10.64 -24.56
CA THR A 146 -27.86 -10.92 -24.28
C THR A 146 -27.37 -12.08 -25.15
N THR A 147 -26.20 -11.93 -25.74
CA THR A 147 -25.53 -12.97 -26.55
C THR A 147 -24.12 -13.21 -26.01
N LYS A 148 -23.42 -14.23 -26.53
CA LYS A 148 -22.01 -14.47 -26.21
C LYS A 148 -21.07 -13.31 -26.61
N ASP A 149 -21.49 -12.50 -27.59
CA ASP A 149 -20.73 -11.36 -28.12
C ASP A 149 -21.15 -10.03 -27.49
N THR A 150 -22.12 -10.05 -26.55
CA THR A 150 -22.46 -8.87 -25.76
C THR A 150 -21.28 -8.49 -24.87
N VAL A 151 -20.94 -7.20 -24.87
CA VAL A 151 -19.78 -6.65 -24.17
C VAL A 151 -20.20 -6.18 -22.77
N PHE A 152 -19.45 -6.60 -21.76
CA PHE A 152 -19.63 -6.19 -20.36
C PHE A 152 -18.36 -5.50 -19.87
N CYS A 153 -18.49 -4.43 -19.08
CA CYS A 153 -17.33 -3.80 -18.45
C CYS A 153 -16.88 -4.62 -17.25
N LEU A 154 -15.58 -4.89 -17.18
CA LEU A 154 -15.04 -5.95 -16.33
C LEU A 154 -14.53 -5.43 -14.99
N GLY A 155 -14.45 -4.10 -14.80
CA GLY A 155 -13.91 -3.48 -13.60
C GLY A 155 -12.47 -3.90 -13.31
N SER A 156 -12.15 -4.13 -12.04
CA SER A 156 -10.80 -4.44 -11.54
C SER A 156 -10.10 -5.61 -12.24
N PHE A 157 -10.84 -6.47 -12.96
CA PHE A 157 -10.27 -7.47 -13.86
C PHE A 157 -9.30 -6.87 -14.90
N THR A 158 -9.46 -5.59 -15.23
CA THR A 158 -8.58 -4.85 -16.14
C THR A 158 -7.11 -4.89 -15.73
N GLN A 159 -6.82 -4.99 -14.42
CA GLN A 159 -5.46 -5.10 -13.92
C GLN A 159 -4.70 -6.28 -14.58
N SER A 160 -5.39 -7.37 -14.93
CA SER A 160 -4.79 -8.59 -15.51
C SER A 160 -4.24 -8.33 -16.89
N PHE A 161 -5.05 -7.66 -17.72
CA PHE A 161 -4.64 -7.20 -19.03
C PHE A 161 -3.45 -6.24 -18.95
N THR A 162 -3.48 -5.29 -18.01
CA THR A 162 -2.39 -4.35 -17.75
C THR A 162 -1.10 -5.07 -17.37
N SER A 163 -1.18 -6.09 -16.51
CA SER A 163 -0.01 -6.82 -16.06
C SER A 163 0.64 -7.64 -17.17
N VAL A 164 -0.16 -8.31 -17.99
CA VAL A 164 0.32 -8.99 -19.20
C VAL A 164 0.96 -8.02 -20.19
N LEU A 165 0.38 -6.83 -20.37
CA LEU A 165 0.98 -5.78 -21.20
C LEU A 165 2.36 -5.38 -20.67
N LEU A 166 2.49 -5.12 -19.37
CA LEU A 166 3.77 -4.74 -18.76
C LEU A 166 4.81 -5.85 -18.90
N ALA A 167 4.41 -7.12 -18.77
CA ALA A 167 5.30 -8.24 -18.97
C ALA A 167 5.86 -8.28 -20.39
N ASP A 168 5.02 -8.08 -21.42
CA ASP A 168 5.49 -7.98 -22.80
C ASP A 168 6.41 -6.76 -23.01
N LEU A 169 6.04 -5.59 -22.48
CA LEU A 169 6.86 -4.38 -22.61
C LEU A 169 8.22 -4.52 -21.92
N LEU A 170 8.27 -5.06 -20.71
CA LEU A 170 9.52 -5.27 -19.96
C LEU A 170 10.39 -6.33 -20.63
N SER A 171 9.82 -7.40 -21.20
CA SER A 171 10.59 -8.41 -21.94
C SER A 171 11.35 -7.84 -23.15
N ARG A 172 10.93 -6.67 -23.65
CA ARG A 172 11.55 -5.94 -24.76
C ARG A 172 12.56 -4.89 -24.31
N ASN A 173 12.73 -4.70 -23.01
CA ASN A 173 13.60 -3.70 -22.41
C ASN A 173 14.70 -4.40 -21.58
N GLU A 174 15.91 -4.54 -22.13
CA GLU A 174 16.99 -5.35 -21.53
C GLU A 174 17.44 -4.91 -20.12
N ASN A 175 17.21 -3.65 -19.75
CA ASN A 175 17.69 -3.08 -18.48
C ASN A 175 16.56 -2.77 -17.48
N LYS A 176 15.32 -3.21 -17.74
CA LYS A 176 14.15 -2.88 -16.91
C LYS A 176 13.41 -4.14 -16.50
N THR A 177 12.98 -4.18 -15.26
CA THR A 177 12.25 -5.29 -14.63
C THR A 177 11.08 -4.74 -13.82
N PHE A 178 10.20 -5.63 -13.35
CA PHE A 178 9.13 -5.26 -12.42
C PHE A 178 9.63 -4.66 -11.10
N GLU A 179 10.88 -4.92 -10.73
CA GLU A 179 11.51 -4.41 -9.52
C GLU A 179 12.29 -3.10 -9.74
N THR A 180 12.44 -2.69 -11.01
CA THR A 180 13.08 -1.41 -11.32
C THR A 180 12.24 -0.29 -10.71
N PRO A 181 12.86 0.62 -9.92
CA PRO A 181 12.17 1.79 -9.39
C PRO A 181 11.46 2.55 -10.50
N LEU A 182 10.19 2.92 -10.26
CA LEU A 182 9.35 3.58 -11.27
C LEU A 182 9.97 4.89 -11.76
N ARG A 183 10.67 5.62 -10.90
CA ARG A 183 11.39 6.85 -11.28
C ARG A 183 12.43 6.61 -12.38
N ASP A 184 13.04 5.42 -12.41
CA ASP A 184 14.02 5.04 -13.41
C ASP A 184 13.35 4.62 -14.73
N ILE A 185 12.06 4.27 -14.70
CA ILE A 185 11.26 3.96 -15.89
C ILE A 185 10.70 5.24 -16.52
N MET A 186 10.17 6.15 -15.70
CA MET A 186 9.34 7.27 -16.17
C MET A 186 10.08 8.62 -16.19
N GLY A 187 11.26 8.72 -15.56
CA GLY A 187 12.10 9.93 -15.56
C GLY A 187 11.59 11.11 -14.73
N SER A 188 10.41 11.00 -14.11
CA SER A 188 9.78 12.04 -13.28
C SER A 188 9.93 11.79 -11.77
N ARG A 189 9.70 12.84 -10.97
CA ARG A 189 9.62 12.72 -9.51
C ARG A 189 8.26 12.15 -9.14
N ILE A 190 8.23 10.88 -8.79
CA ILE A 190 7.05 10.25 -8.22
C ILE A 190 6.84 10.83 -6.82
N HIS A 191 5.66 11.42 -6.59
CA HIS A 191 5.34 12.05 -5.31
C HIS A 191 4.37 11.14 -4.54
N LEU A 192 4.94 10.25 -3.74
CA LEU A 192 4.20 9.45 -2.75
C LEU A 192 4.58 9.88 -1.33
N PRO A 193 3.74 9.58 -0.32
CA PRO A 193 4.09 9.78 1.08
C PRO A 193 5.39 9.04 1.42
N GLY A 194 6.32 9.72 2.08
CA GLY A 194 7.62 9.18 2.48
C GLY A 194 8.62 9.03 1.31
N HIS A 195 9.80 9.65 1.44
CA HIS A 195 10.86 9.59 0.43
C HIS A 195 11.31 8.16 0.08
N TYR A 196 11.40 7.27 1.08
CA TYR A 196 11.78 5.88 0.86
C TYR A 196 10.82 5.14 -0.07
N ARG A 197 9.51 5.34 0.12
CA ARG A 197 8.48 4.76 -0.74
C ARG A 197 8.51 5.39 -2.12
N ALA A 198 8.54 6.72 -2.20
CA ALA A 198 8.60 7.45 -3.46
C ALA A 198 9.82 7.08 -4.32
N ASP A 199 10.98 6.85 -3.71
CA ASP A 199 12.23 6.54 -4.40
C ASP A 199 12.36 5.08 -4.84
N LEU A 200 11.71 4.15 -4.13
CA LEU A 200 11.91 2.71 -4.32
C LEU A 200 10.67 1.96 -4.82
N VAL A 201 9.51 2.61 -4.89
CA VAL A 201 8.30 2.01 -5.44
C VAL A 201 8.58 1.54 -6.88
N ASN A 202 8.19 0.31 -7.15
CA ASN A 202 8.31 -0.32 -8.47
C ASN A 202 6.96 -0.88 -8.92
N LEU A 203 6.90 -1.41 -10.15
CA LEU A 203 5.67 -1.99 -10.70
C LEU A 203 5.17 -3.16 -9.84
N LYS A 204 6.07 -3.99 -9.32
CA LYS A 204 5.72 -5.11 -8.45
C LYS A 204 5.02 -4.65 -7.16
N ASP A 205 5.47 -3.56 -6.55
CA ASP A 205 4.87 -3.02 -5.33
C ASP A 205 3.42 -2.57 -5.56
N ILE A 206 3.14 -1.91 -6.70
CA ILE A 206 1.78 -1.46 -7.03
C ILE A 206 0.88 -2.63 -7.42
N LEU A 207 1.36 -3.52 -8.31
CA LEU A 207 0.56 -4.65 -8.77
C LEU A 207 0.26 -5.64 -7.64
N SER A 208 1.20 -5.82 -6.69
CA SER A 208 0.95 -6.62 -5.48
C SER A 208 0.23 -5.89 -4.34
N MET A 209 -0.16 -4.63 -4.54
CA MET A 209 -0.87 -3.82 -3.53
C MET A 209 -0.08 -3.72 -2.21
N ARG A 210 1.25 -3.62 -2.28
CA ARG A 210 2.15 -3.59 -1.11
C ARG A 210 2.78 -2.23 -0.88
N THR A 211 2.17 -1.17 -1.39
CA THR A 211 2.65 0.19 -1.15
C THR A 211 2.38 0.66 0.27
N GLY A 212 1.40 0.06 0.96
CA GLY A 212 0.97 0.47 2.31
C GLY A 212 0.11 1.73 2.33
N LEU A 213 -0.33 2.20 1.16
CA LEU A 213 -1.15 3.41 0.99
C LEU A 213 -2.63 3.04 0.82
N SER A 214 -3.51 3.75 1.52
CA SER A 214 -4.98 3.65 1.37
C SER A 214 -5.40 4.00 -0.04
N ASN A 215 -6.46 3.34 -0.53
CA ASN A 215 -7.16 3.75 -1.75
C ASN A 215 -7.73 5.18 -1.60
N MET A 216 -7.80 5.91 -2.71
CA MET A 216 -8.36 7.26 -2.79
C MET A 216 -9.11 7.51 -4.11
N ASP A 217 -9.59 6.47 -4.77
CA ASP A 217 -10.25 6.50 -6.09
C ASP A 217 -11.28 7.63 -6.28
N ILE A 218 -12.01 8.02 -5.23
CA ILE A 218 -13.00 9.11 -5.29
C ILE A 218 -12.41 10.44 -5.80
N ILE A 219 -11.10 10.66 -5.62
CA ILE A 219 -10.36 11.82 -6.16
C ILE A 219 -10.53 11.96 -7.67
N ALA A 220 -10.79 10.85 -8.37
CA ALA A 220 -10.99 10.83 -9.80
C ALA A 220 -12.22 11.65 -10.24
N THR A 221 -13.18 11.86 -9.33
CA THR A 221 -14.40 12.64 -9.60
C THR A 221 -14.27 14.12 -9.19
N ALA A 222 -13.16 14.52 -8.57
CA ALA A 222 -12.97 15.86 -8.04
C ALA A 222 -12.81 16.93 -9.13
N VAL A 223 -13.34 18.13 -8.86
CA VAL A 223 -13.28 19.25 -9.81
C VAL A 223 -11.84 19.65 -10.10
N GLY A 224 -11.49 19.71 -11.40
CA GLY A 224 -10.19 20.19 -11.87
C GLY A 224 -9.02 19.25 -11.54
N VAL A 225 -9.28 17.98 -11.24
CA VAL A 225 -8.24 16.95 -11.14
C VAL A 225 -8.07 16.27 -12.49
N ASN A 226 -6.84 16.27 -12.99
CA ASN A 226 -6.42 15.54 -14.17
C ASN A 226 -5.21 14.65 -13.82
N ARG A 227 -4.73 13.83 -14.77
CA ARG A 227 -3.63 12.89 -14.53
C ARG A 227 -2.37 13.55 -13.96
N TYR A 228 -1.99 14.71 -14.51
CA TYR A 228 -0.84 15.46 -14.04
C TYR A 228 -1.03 15.92 -12.59
N ARG A 229 -2.18 16.54 -12.28
CA ARG A 229 -2.49 17.01 -10.92
C ARG A 229 -2.54 15.85 -9.93
N LEU A 230 -3.15 14.73 -10.32
CA LEU A 230 -3.21 13.51 -9.52
C LEU A 230 -1.81 13.03 -9.12
N MET A 231 -0.95 12.80 -10.12
CA MET A 231 0.39 12.23 -9.92
C MET A 231 1.36 13.19 -9.22
N GLU A 232 1.33 14.47 -9.58
CA GLU A 232 2.26 15.45 -9.04
C GLU A 232 1.80 15.98 -7.68
N GLN A 233 0.50 16.20 -7.47
CA GLN A 233 0.00 16.95 -6.31
C GLN A 233 -0.82 16.13 -5.33
N ASN A 234 -1.66 15.20 -5.79
CA ASN A 234 -2.62 14.54 -4.90
C ASN A 234 -2.05 13.29 -4.24
N LEU A 235 -1.37 12.41 -5.00
CA LEU A 235 -0.89 11.12 -4.49
C LEU A 235 0.07 11.22 -3.29
N ARG A 236 0.80 12.33 -3.14
CA ARG A 236 1.67 12.60 -1.98
C ARG A 236 0.93 12.70 -0.64
N PHE A 237 -0.40 12.86 -0.68
CA PHE A 237 -1.27 12.95 0.48
C PHE A 237 -2.07 11.66 0.70
N ALA A 238 -1.70 10.56 0.02
CA ALA A 238 -2.31 9.27 0.26
C ALA A 238 -2.12 8.82 1.71
N PRO A 239 -3.18 8.41 2.43
CA PRO A 239 -3.04 7.96 3.80
C PRO A 239 -2.14 6.72 3.90
N GLU A 240 -1.20 6.71 4.84
CA GLU A 240 -0.35 5.56 5.12
C GLU A 240 -1.04 4.65 6.15
N VAL A 241 -1.44 3.44 5.72
CA VAL A 241 -2.18 2.47 6.55
C VAL A 241 -1.23 1.47 7.20
N THR A 242 -0.20 1.04 6.46
CA THR A 242 0.85 0.13 6.96
C THR A 242 2.21 0.56 6.42
N SER A 243 3.30 0.02 6.96
CA SER A 243 4.64 0.33 6.48
C SER A 243 4.81 -0.14 5.04
N PHE A 244 5.67 0.54 4.27
CA PHE A 244 5.93 0.18 2.88
C PHE A 244 6.40 -1.29 2.77
N ARG A 245 5.73 -2.08 1.92
CA ARG A 245 5.91 -3.53 1.73
C ARG A 245 5.53 -4.39 2.94
N GLU A 246 4.94 -3.87 3.99
CA GLU A 246 4.57 -4.69 5.17
C GLU A 246 3.37 -5.59 4.87
N SER A 247 2.27 -4.99 4.44
CA SER A 247 0.99 -5.66 4.25
C SER A 247 0.37 -5.36 2.90
N TYR A 248 -0.62 -6.17 2.53
CA TYR A 248 -1.50 -5.92 1.39
C TYR A 248 -2.49 -4.80 1.76
N VAL A 249 -2.57 -3.75 0.93
CA VAL A 249 -3.53 -2.65 1.02
C VAL A 249 -4.01 -2.33 -0.38
N PHE A 250 -5.27 -2.67 -0.67
CA PHE A 250 -5.86 -2.48 -2.01
C PHE A 250 -5.86 -1.00 -2.41
N ASN A 251 -5.38 -0.69 -3.62
CA ASN A 251 -5.24 0.69 -4.08
C ASN A 251 -5.27 0.79 -5.61
N GLU A 252 -6.43 1.17 -6.18
CA GLU A 252 -6.57 1.31 -7.63
C GLU A 252 -5.98 2.62 -8.16
N ILE A 253 -6.00 3.70 -7.38
CA ILE A 253 -5.57 5.02 -7.86
C ILE A 253 -4.08 5.03 -8.26
N LEU A 254 -3.27 4.16 -7.67
CA LEU A 254 -1.85 4.00 -8.03
C LEU A 254 -1.63 3.37 -9.42
N PHE A 255 -2.64 2.76 -10.04
CA PHE A 255 -2.54 2.31 -11.43
C PHE A 255 -2.44 3.48 -12.43
N SER A 256 -2.73 4.71 -12.01
CA SER A 256 -2.36 5.91 -12.77
C SER A 256 -0.85 5.99 -13.06
N LEU A 257 -0.01 5.57 -12.10
CA LEU A 257 1.44 5.46 -12.27
C LEU A 257 1.83 4.29 -13.17
N VAL A 258 1.10 3.18 -13.08
CA VAL A 258 1.31 1.98 -13.92
C VAL A 258 1.04 2.29 -15.39
N GLU A 259 -0.03 3.05 -15.66
CA GLU A 259 -0.38 3.49 -17.00
C GLU A 259 0.73 4.34 -17.62
N GLU A 260 1.27 5.28 -16.83
CA GLU A 260 2.35 6.16 -17.25
C GLU A 260 3.68 5.40 -17.41
N ALA A 261 3.93 4.37 -16.59
CA ALA A 261 5.06 3.46 -16.77
C ALA A 261 4.93 2.64 -18.07
N ALA A 262 3.74 2.13 -18.40
CA ALA A 262 3.49 1.46 -19.66
C ALA A 262 3.73 2.40 -20.85
N ARG A 263 3.30 3.66 -20.74
CA ARG A 263 3.57 4.71 -21.74
C ARG A 263 5.06 4.95 -21.93
N ALA A 264 5.82 5.06 -20.84
CA ALA A 264 7.27 5.26 -20.88
C ALA A 264 8.02 4.07 -21.50
N LEU A 265 7.61 2.84 -21.19
CA LEU A 265 8.21 1.62 -21.72
C LEU A 265 7.86 1.35 -23.19
N GLY A 266 6.62 1.64 -23.59
CA GLY A 266 6.09 1.30 -24.92
C GLY A 266 6.03 2.46 -25.92
N GLY A 267 6.23 3.71 -25.48
CA GLY A 267 6.22 4.89 -26.35
C GLY A 267 4.84 5.26 -26.93
N ASN A 268 3.75 4.74 -26.37
CA ASN A 268 2.37 4.99 -26.84
C ASN A 268 1.39 5.00 -25.66
N THR A 269 0.13 5.38 -25.88
CA THR A 269 -0.88 5.35 -24.82
C THR A 269 -1.17 3.92 -24.38
N TRP A 270 -1.49 3.72 -23.10
CA TRP A 270 -1.83 2.40 -22.56
C TRP A 270 -2.93 1.69 -23.38
N TYR A 271 -3.96 2.43 -23.81
CA TYR A 271 -5.03 1.89 -24.66
C TYR A 271 -4.52 1.30 -25.98
N ARG A 272 -3.64 2.03 -26.67
CA ARG A 272 -3.06 1.59 -27.95
C ARG A 272 -2.10 0.43 -27.74
N LEU A 273 -1.28 0.49 -26.70
CA LEU A 273 -0.39 -0.60 -26.33
C LEU A 273 -1.19 -1.86 -26.03
N LEU A 274 -2.27 -1.78 -25.26
CA LEU A 274 -3.09 -2.93 -24.92
C LEU A 274 -3.78 -3.54 -26.14
N ARG A 275 -4.34 -2.71 -27.03
CA ARG A 275 -4.90 -3.19 -28.31
C ARG A 275 -3.84 -3.89 -29.17
N GLN A 276 -2.66 -3.29 -29.34
CA GLN A 276 -1.62 -3.79 -30.24
C GLN A 276 -0.87 -5.02 -29.69
N HIS A 277 -0.59 -5.04 -28.40
CA HIS A 277 0.25 -6.05 -27.77
C HIS A 277 -0.55 -7.20 -27.17
N VAL A 278 -1.82 -6.99 -26.83
CA VAL A 278 -2.66 -8.02 -26.20
C VAL A 278 -3.85 -8.35 -27.08
N PHE A 279 -4.83 -7.44 -27.24
CA PHE A 279 -6.12 -7.78 -27.84
C PHE A 279 -6.04 -8.24 -29.30
N ASN A 280 -5.36 -7.48 -30.17
CA ASN A 280 -5.23 -7.82 -31.60
C ASN A 280 -4.46 -9.14 -31.80
N ARG A 281 -3.52 -9.44 -30.91
CA ARG A 281 -2.73 -10.67 -30.96
C ARG A 281 -3.51 -11.87 -30.43
N LEU A 282 -4.38 -11.66 -29.45
CA LEU A 282 -5.26 -12.73 -28.98
C LEU A 282 -6.50 -12.90 -29.86
N GLY A 283 -6.72 -12.02 -30.85
CA GLY A 283 -7.93 -12.03 -31.67
C GLY A 283 -9.18 -11.63 -30.88
N MET A 284 -9.02 -10.79 -29.86
CA MET A 284 -10.12 -10.22 -29.08
C MET A 284 -10.67 -8.99 -29.81
N GLU A 285 -11.82 -9.14 -30.46
CA GLU A 285 -12.36 -8.14 -31.40
C GLU A 285 -13.46 -7.26 -30.79
N ASN A 286 -14.18 -7.75 -29.78
CA ASN A 286 -15.28 -7.07 -29.10
C ASN A 286 -14.83 -6.50 -27.76
N VAL A 287 -13.77 -5.69 -27.80
CA VAL A 287 -13.19 -5.02 -26.63
C VAL A 287 -13.37 -3.50 -26.70
N ALA A 288 -13.73 -2.92 -25.56
CA ALA A 288 -13.96 -1.49 -25.40
C ALA A 288 -13.37 -0.97 -24.08
N PHE A 289 -13.32 0.35 -23.94
CA PHE A 289 -12.94 1.04 -22.70
C PHE A 289 -14.12 1.87 -22.20
N VAL A 290 -14.48 1.72 -20.92
CA VAL A 290 -15.73 2.27 -20.34
C VAL A 290 -15.87 3.79 -20.50
N HIS A 291 -14.78 4.53 -20.39
CA HIS A 291 -14.76 6.00 -20.47
C HIS A 291 -14.49 6.55 -21.88
N MET A 292 -14.18 5.70 -22.87
CA MET A 292 -13.90 6.11 -24.24
C MET A 292 -14.91 5.56 -25.23
N ASP A 293 -14.86 4.24 -25.46
CA ASP A 293 -15.52 3.61 -26.60
C ASP A 293 -16.90 3.06 -26.22
N ALA A 294 -17.14 2.83 -24.92
CA ALA A 294 -18.33 2.13 -24.45
C ALA A 294 -19.63 2.89 -24.76
N LYS A 295 -19.62 4.23 -24.69
CA LYS A 295 -20.79 5.07 -25.00
C LYS A 295 -21.28 4.88 -26.45
N GLU A 296 -20.39 4.58 -27.37
CA GLU A 296 -20.67 4.42 -28.81
C GLU A 296 -20.75 2.94 -29.23
N ASN A 297 -20.47 2.00 -28.32
CA ASN A 297 -20.45 0.58 -28.61
C ASN A 297 -21.86 -0.02 -28.59
N ASN A 298 -22.37 -0.39 -29.76
CA ASN A 298 -23.71 -0.97 -29.93
C ASN A 298 -23.87 -2.40 -29.37
N LYS A 299 -22.78 -3.07 -28.97
CA LYS A 299 -22.79 -4.39 -28.33
C LYS A 299 -22.68 -4.32 -26.80
N LEU A 300 -22.48 -3.14 -26.22
CA LEU A 300 -22.38 -2.97 -24.78
C LEU A 300 -23.72 -3.30 -24.11
N ALA A 301 -23.68 -4.13 -23.06
CA ALA A 301 -24.83 -4.31 -22.17
C ALA A 301 -25.10 -3.01 -21.40
N SER A 302 -26.33 -2.52 -21.38
CA SER A 302 -26.68 -1.34 -20.59
C SER A 302 -26.40 -1.61 -19.11
N PRO A 303 -25.64 -0.75 -18.42
CA PRO A 303 -25.43 -0.90 -16.99
C PRO A 303 -26.74 -0.67 -16.26
N VAL A 304 -27.07 -1.54 -15.31
CA VAL A 304 -28.34 -1.50 -14.57
C VAL A 304 -28.07 -1.58 -13.08
N HIS A 305 -28.83 -0.80 -12.32
CA HIS A 305 -28.85 -0.79 -10.86
C HIS A 305 -30.29 -0.90 -10.36
N SER A 306 -30.51 -1.33 -9.12
CA SER A 306 -31.81 -1.40 -8.48
C SER A 306 -32.07 -0.19 -7.59
N LEU A 307 -33.19 0.48 -7.86
CA LEU A 307 -33.71 1.56 -7.05
C LEU A 307 -35.13 1.18 -6.60
N ASN A 308 -35.34 1.05 -5.28
CA ASN A 308 -36.60 0.61 -4.69
C ASN A 308 -37.13 -0.71 -5.28
N GLY A 309 -36.21 -1.65 -5.57
CA GLY A 309 -36.51 -2.95 -6.14
C GLY A 309 -36.82 -2.94 -7.64
N LYS A 310 -36.71 -1.79 -8.32
CA LYS A 310 -36.91 -1.66 -9.77
C LYS A 310 -35.55 -1.46 -10.47
N PRO A 311 -35.31 -2.13 -11.62
CA PRO A 311 -34.12 -1.88 -12.42
C PRO A 311 -34.17 -0.49 -13.05
N VAL A 312 -33.07 0.25 -12.93
CA VAL A 312 -32.85 1.58 -13.50
C VAL A 312 -31.51 1.56 -14.21
N GLN A 313 -31.44 2.14 -15.40
CA GLN A 313 -30.19 2.24 -16.15
C GLN A 313 -29.23 3.22 -15.46
N VAL A 314 -27.98 2.82 -15.30
CA VAL A 314 -26.92 3.70 -14.82
C VAL A 314 -26.55 4.67 -15.96
N PRO A 315 -26.55 5.99 -15.75
CA PRO A 315 -26.12 6.93 -16.77
C PRO A 315 -24.62 6.77 -17.03
N MET A 316 -24.19 6.84 -18.29
CA MET A 316 -22.76 6.72 -18.64
C MET A 316 -21.89 7.80 -18.00
N ASP A 317 -22.46 8.96 -17.68
CA ASP A 317 -21.75 10.04 -16.97
C ASP A 317 -21.33 9.63 -15.55
N ALA A 318 -21.88 8.53 -15.00
CA ALA A 318 -21.40 7.95 -13.75
C ALA A 318 -19.96 7.41 -13.87
N TYR A 319 -19.47 7.07 -15.06
CA TYR A 319 -18.08 6.60 -15.23
C TYR A 319 -17.09 7.75 -15.49
N LYS A 320 -17.52 9.01 -15.31
CA LYS A 320 -16.63 10.16 -15.45
C LYS A 320 -15.55 10.11 -14.36
N GLY A 321 -14.29 10.32 -14.75
CA GLY A 321 -13.13 10.18 -13.87
C GLY A 321 -12.42 8.83 -14.02
N GLN A 322 -13.08 7.80 -14.59
CA GLN A 322 -12.49 6.47 -14.75
C GLN A 322 -11.21 6.48 -15.61
N GLU A 323 -11.01 7.51 -16.44
CA GLU A 323 -9.79 7.74 -17.20
C GLU A 323 -8.53 7.84 -16.31
N LEU A 324 -8.68 8.28 -15.06
CA LEU A 324 -7.58 8.42 -14.10
C LEU A 324 -7.18 7.09 -13.46
N VAL A 325 -8.05 6.09 -13.51
CA VAL A 325 -7.82 4.72 -13.01
C VAL A 325 -7.95 3.67 -14.12
N ALA A 326 -7.77 4.09 -15.38
CA ALA A 326 -8.14 3.26 -16.51
C ALA A 326 -7.40 1.91 -16.55
N ALA A 327 -6.11 1.91 -16.22
CA ALA A 327 -5.28 0.71 -16.15
C ALA A 327 -5.70 -0.28 -15.04
N ALA A 328 -6.50 0.16 -14.06
CA ALA A 328 -7.07 -0.71 -13.03
C ALA A 328 -8.45 -1.25 -13.42
N SER A 329 -9.31 -0.48 -14.10
CA SER A 329 -10.74 -0.84 -14.16
C SER A 329 -11.53 -0.39 -15.39
N SER A 330 -10.89 -0.15 -16.55
CA SER A 330 -11.60 0.38 -17.74
C SER A 330 -12.04 -0.64 -18.80
N VAL A 331 -11.45 -1.83 -18.87
CA VAL A 331 -11.69 -2.78 -19.98
C VAL A 331 -13.09 -3.37 -19.93
N CYS A 332 -13.73 -3.43 -21.09
CA CYS A 332 -14.97 -4.15 -21.34
C CYS A 332 -14.73 -5.20 -22.43
N ALA A 333 -15.23 -6.42 -22.27
CA ALA A 333 -15.08 -7.50 -23.25
C ALA A 333 -16.31 -8.42 -23.28
N SER A 334 -16.43 -9.23 -24.34
CA SER A 334 -17.45 -10.27 -24.45
C SER A 334 -16.98 -11.62 -23.90
N ALA A 335 -17.92 -12.52 -23.63
CA ALA A 335 -17.60 -13.89 -23.24
C ALA A 335 -16.79 -14.63 -24.32
N SER A 336 -17.10 -14.39 -25.61
CA SER A 336 -16.34 -14.93 -26.74
C SER A 336 -14.86 -14.50 -26.73
N ASP A 337 -14.56 -13.25 -26.35
CA ASP A 337 -13.17 -12.78 -26.27
C ASP A 337 -12.46 -13.29 -25.02
N MET A 338 -13.22 -13.45 -23.93
CA MET A 338 -12.69 -14.00 -22.69
C MET A 338 -12.34 -15.48 -22.80
N THR A 339 -12.93 -16.25 -23.71
CA THR A 339 -12.46 -17.63 -24.00
C THR A 339 -11.03 -17.64 -24.52
N ARG A 340 -10.69 -16.70 -25.43
CA ARG A 340 -9.34 -16.55 -25.99
C ARG A 340 -8.35 -16.11 -24.91
N TRP A 341 -8.77 -15.21 -24.03
CA TRP A 341 -7.98 -14.86 -22.85
C TRP A 341 -7.75 -16.07 -21.94
N MET A 342 -8.78 -16.84 -21.61
CA MET A 342 -8.65 -18.04 -20.77
C MET A 342 -7.71 -19.08 -21.39
N GLN A 343 -7.90 -19.42 -22.67
CA GLN A 343 -7.01 -20.32 -23.41
C GLN A 343 -5.56 -19.83 -23.38
N PHE A 344 -5.35 -18.53 -23.54
CA PHE A 344 -4.03 -17.93 -23.49
C PHE A 344 -3.35 -18.12 -22.12
N ILE A 345 -4.06 -17.88 -21.01
CA ILE A 345 -3.51 -18.10 -19.66
C ILE A 345 -3.29 -19.60 -19.38
N LEU A 346 -4.28 -20.45 -19.68
CA LEU A 346 -4.24 -21.89 -19.39
C LEU A 346 -3.16 -22.64 -20.19
N SER A 347 -2.83 -22.14 -21.37
CA SER A 347 -1.74 -22.67 -22.20
C SER A 347 -0.35 -22.16 -21.80
N GLY A 348 -0.26 -21.36 -20.73
CA GLY A 348 0.99 -20.71 -20.31
C GLY A 348 1.52 -19.73 -21.36
N GLY A 349 0.63 -19.11 -22.15
CA GLY A 349 1.00 -18.18 -23.22
C GLY A 349 1.61 -18.83 -24.47
N LYS A 350 1.49 -20.15 -24.64
CA LYS A 350 1.94 -20.92 -25.81
C LYS A 350 0.73 -21.53 -26.54
N LYS A 351 0.51 -21.23 -27.82
CA LYS A 351 -0.41 -22.02 -28.66
C LYS A 351 0.38 -22.74 -29.75
N ASP A 352 0.06 -24.03 -29.94
CA ASP A 352 0.81 -25.01 -30.73
C ASP A 352 0.76 -24.76 -32.26
N ASP A 353 1.80 -25.27 -32.93
CA ASP A 353 2.24 -25.01 -34.30
C ASP A 353 1.22 -25.40 -35.40
N SER A 354 1.00 -24.47 -36.35
CA SER A 354 0.54 -24.61 -37.75
C SER A 354 -0.46 -23.53 -38.20
N GLN A 355 -1.12 -22.83 -37.26
CA GLN A 355 -1.90 -21.61 -37.55
C GLN A 355 -1.75 -20.48 -36.50
N ALA A 356 -0.85 -20.63 -35.52
CA ALA A 356 -0.64 -19.62 -34.49
C ALA A 356 0.13 -18.40 -35.05
N LYS A 357 -0.56 -17.28 -35.23
CA LYS A 357 0.08 -16.00 -35.59
C LYS A 357 0.58 -15.21 -34.37
N TYR A 358 0.44 -15.70 -33.14
CA TYR A 358 0.72 -14.88 -31.96
C TYR A 358 1.24 -15.67 -30.75
N SER A 359 2.55 -15.62 -30.53
CA SER A 359 3.14 -15.64 -29.18
C SER A 359 3.25 -14.19 -28.72
N LEU A 360 2.84 -13.85 -27.49
CA LEU A 360 2.95 -12.47 -27.00
C LEU A 360 4.41 -12.04 -26.83
N THR A 361 5.37 -12.98 -26.73
CA THR A 361 6.78 -12.71 -26.46
C THR A 361 7.71 -13.39 -27.48
N LYS A 362 8.95 -12.89 -27.61
CA LYS A 362 10.03 -13.60 -28.33
C LYS A 362 10.52 -14.85 -27.57
N ASP A 363 10.10 -15.00 -26.32
CA ASP A 363 10.48 -16.09 -25.41
C ASP A 363 9.25 -16.52 -24.57
N PRO A 364 8.44 -17.46 -25.08
CA PRO A 364 7.22 -17.88 -24.41
C PRO A 364 7.44 -18.62 -23.08
N GLU A 365 8.67 -19.04 -22.75
CA GLU A 365 8.98 -19.67 -21.45
C GLU A 365 9.09 -18.63 -20.32
N HIS A 366 9.60 -17.44 -20.64
CA HIS A 366 9.63 -16.30 -19.73
C HIS A 366 8.21 -15.81 -19.39
N PHE A 367 7.26 -15.96 -20.31
CA PHE A 367 5.89 -15.50 -20.16
C PHE A 367 4.99 -16.52 -19.42
N ALA A 368 5.18 -17.82 -19.66
CA ALA A 368 4.46 -18.90 -18.97
C ALA A 368 4.69 -18.92 -17.45
N GLY A 369 5.91 -18.57 -17.02
CA GLY A 369 6.29 -18.55 -15.59
C GLY A 369 5.57 -17.50 -14.75
N HIS A 370 5.01 -16.46 -15.37
CA HIS A 370 4.28 -15.40 -14.68
C HIS A 370 2.76 -15.67 -14.58
N LEU A 371 2.25 -16.75 -15.21
CA LEU A 371 0.81 -17.00 -15.38
C LEU A 371 0.35 -18.41 -14.99
N ALA A 372 1.26 -19.35 -14.72
CA ALA A 372 0.92 -20.74 -14.40
C ALA A 372 1.81 -21.31 -13.28
N PRO A 373 1.24 -21.97 -12.25
CA PRO A 373 2.03 -22.77 -11.32
C PRO A 373 2.61 -23.98 -12.05
N ARG A 374 3.88 -24.31 -11.79
CA ARG A 374 4.46 -25.61 -12.18
C ARG A 374 4.69 -26.47 -10.94
N ASP A 375 3.91 -27.54 -10.88
CA ASP A 375 4.10 -28.86 -10.25
C ASP A 375 4.56 -28.91 -8.79
N ALA A 376 3.62 -29.28 -7.91
CA ALA A 376 3.80 -29.45 -6.47
C ALA A 376 4.42 -30.82 -6.06
N SER A 377 4.98 -31.58 -7.00
CA SER A 377 5.42 -32.96 -6.75
C SER A 377 6.92 -33.17 -7.01
N THR A 378 7.79 -32.79 -6.07
CA THR A 378 9.00 -33.58 -5.71
C THR A 378 9.79 -32.91 -4.58
N THR A 379 9.87 -33.61 -3.45
CA THR A 379 10.73 -33.27 -2.31
C THR A 379 12.07 -34.01 -2.40
N ARG A 380 13.09 -33.37 -1.79
CA ARG A 380 14.37 -33.88 -1.24
C ARG A 380 15.63 -33.96 -2.13
N ARG A 381 16.65 -33.23 -1.63
CA ARG A 381 18.04 -33.63 -1.36
C ARG A 381 18.68 -34.60 -2.37
N GLU A 382 19.46 -34.05 -3.30
CA GLU A 382 20.87 -34.38 -3.55
C GLU A 382 21.37 -33.66 -4.83
N GLU A 383 22.65 -33.32 -4.83
CA GLU A 383 23.43 -32.71 -5.94
C GLU A 383 23.11 -31.23 -6.26
N ILE A 384 24.07 -30.29 -6.20
CA ILE A 384 25.07 -30.11 -7.25
C ILE A 384 26.30 -29.34 -6.71
N MET A 385 27.46 -30.00 -6.74
CA MET A 385 28.75 -29.39 -7.05
C MET A 385 29.00 -29.57 -8.55
N ARG A 386 29.59 -28.55 -9.20
CA ARG A 386 30.26 -28.51 -10.53
C ARG A 386 29.49 -28.09 -11.81
N VAL A 387 30.03 -26.99 -12.37
CA VAL A 387 30.38 -26.69 -13.78
C VAL A 387 29.51 -25.68 -14.57
N ARG A 388 30.26 -24.74 -15.16
CA ARG A 388 29.92 -23.56 -15.96
C ARG A 388 29.34 -23.91 -17.35
N ARG A 389 28.33 -23.15 -17.81
CA ARG A 389 28.26 -22.36 -19.07
C ARG A 389 26.79 -22.03 -19.38
N LEU A 390 26.52 -20.76 -19.74
CA LEU A 390 25.22 -20.11 -20.02
C LEU A 390 24.33 -19.88 -18.78
N GLN A 391 24.28 -18.63 -18.29
CA GLN A 391 23.51 -18.22 -17.11
C GLN A 391 22.01 -18.14 -17.42
N VAL A 392 21.34 -19.30 -17.36
CA VAL A 392 19.96 -19.39 -16.87
C VAL A 392 20.02 -19.20 -15.36
N MET A 393 19.13 -18.38 -14.78
CA MET A 393 19.11 -18.14 -13.33
C MET A 393 18.99 -19.46 -12.55
N ARG A 394 19.72 -19.51 -11.42
CA ARG A 394 19.91 -20.70 -10.61
C ARG A 394 18.63 -21.14 -9.88
N ARG A 395 18.52 -22.46 -9.68
CA ARG A 395 17.50 -23.18 -8.90
C ARG A 395 17.44 -22.80 -7.40
N ASP A 396 18.53 -22.27 -6.84
CA ASP A 396 18.59 -21.80 -5.44
C ASP A 396 17.87 -20.46 -5.23
N VAL A 397 17.81 -19.61 -6.25
CA VAL A 397 16.98 -18.39 -6.28
C VAL A 397 15.50 -18.75 -6.33
N LEU A 398 15.14 -19.81 -7.06
CA LEU A 398 13.78 -20.39 -7.09
C LEU A 398 13.36 -20.98 -5.73
N GLN A 399 14.27 -21.53 -4.92
CA GLN A 399 13.91 -22.14 -3.62
C GLN A 399 13.73 -21.14 -2.47
N ASN A 400 14.41 -20.00 -2.50
CA ASN A 400 14.30 -18.97 -1.45
C ASN A 400 13.03 -18.11 -1.55
N THR A 401 12.27 -18.31 -2.63
CA THR A 401 10.96 -17.72 -2.92
C THR A 401 9.81 -18.29 -2.07
N PHE A 402 10.02 -19.47 -1.47
CA PHE A 402 8.98 -20.30 -0.83
C PHE A 402 8.99 -20.28 0.70
N GLN A 403 9.29 -19.16 1.37
CA GLN A 403 9.17 -19.10 2.84
C GLN A 403 7.89 -18.41 3.34
N PRO A 404 7.20 -18.99 4.35
CA PRO A 404 5.92 -18.51 4.85
C PRO A 404 6.10 -17.30 5.76
N VAL A 405 5.26 -16.26 5.59
CA VAL A 405 5.13 -15.16 6.56
C VAL A 405 3.67 -15.07 7.04
N GLN A 406 3.54 -14.85 8.35
CA GLN A 406 2.42 -15.04 9.28
C GLN A 406 1.16 -14.15 9.06
N PRO A 407 0.00 -14.49 9.69
CA PRO A 407 -1.33 -13.94 9.41
C PRO A 407 -1.79 -12.83 10.38
N ARG A 408 -2.94 -12.16 10.12
CA ARG A 408 -3.91 -11.59 11.11
C ARG A 408 -5.12 -10.87 10.44
N PRO A 409 -6.24 -10.51 11.16
CA PRO A 409 -7.07 -11.29 12.09
C PRO A 409 -8.61 -11.25 11.82
N ARG A 410 -9.29 -12.29 12.34
CA ARG A 410 -10.71 -12.45 12.81
C ARG A 410 -11.87 -12.23 11.82
N GLY A 411 -12.42 -13.36 11.33
CA GLY A 411 -13.83 -13.45 10.93
C GLY A 411 -14.15 -14.48 9.84
N SER A 412 -13.18 -14.80 8.97
CA SER A 412 -13.39 -15.74 7.86
C SER A 412 -12.69 -17.07 8.09
N THR A 413 -13.30 -18.13 7.56
CA THR A 413 -12.72 -19.47 7.40
C THR A 413 -11.28 -19.39 6.87
N ARG A 414 -10.40 -20.28 7.35
CA ARG A 414 -8.94 -20.32 7.09
C ARG A 414 -8.55 -19.82 5.69
N LEU A 415 -8.13 -18.56 5.61
CA LEU A 415 -7.30 -18.05 4.54
C LEU A 415 -5.88 -18.60 4.77
N THR A 416 -5.54 -19.71 4.12
CA THR A 416 -4.14 -20.16 3.96
C THR A 416 -3.69 -19.80 2.54
N GLY A 417 -2.58 -19.09 2.41
CA GLY A 417 -1.94 -18.83 1.12
C GLY A 417 -1.38 -17.43 0.95
N PHE A 418 -0.14 -17.23 1.39
CA PHE A 418 0.82 -16.31 0.78
C PHE A 418 1.80 -17.18 -0.03
N SER A 419 2.08 -16.80 -1.27
CA SER A 419 3.39 -17.06 -1.90
C SER A 419 3.75 -15.88 -2.81
N GLN A 420 4.99 -15.39 -2.70
CA GLN A 420 5.60 -14.36 -3.53
C GLN A 420 6.56 -15.02 -4.55
N PRO A 421 7.01 -14.36 -5.65
CA PRO A 421 7.05 -12.95 -5.92
C PRO A 421 6.56 -12.58 -7.33
N ASP A 422 5.60 -13.27 -7.93
CA ASP A 422 5.14 -12.93 -9.27
C ASP A 422 3.86 -12.09 -9.22
N ILE A 423 3.82 -11.09 -10.10
CA ILE A 423 2.89 -9.96 -10.18
C ILE A 423 1.46 -10.37 -9.83
N GLN A 424 0.92 -9.80 -8.75
CA GLN A 424 -0.42 -10.15 -8.30
C GLN A 424 -1.44 -9.49 -9.22
N VAL A 425 -2.29 -10.31 -9.82
CA VAL A 425 -3.51 -9.80 -10.47
C VAL A 425 -4.75 -10.64 -10.17
N SER A 426 -4.59 -11.68 -9.38
CA SER A 426 -5.63 -12.67 -9.13
C SER A 426 -5.35 -13.35 -7.80
N TYR A 427 -6.39 -13.58 -7.02
CA TYR A 427 -6.35 -14.31 -5.76
C TYR A 427 -6.32 -15.81 -6.00
N THR A 428 -5.49 -16.51 -5.23
CA THR A 428 -5.54 -17.97 -5.12
C THR A 428 -6.30 -18.37 -3.87
N ARG A 429 -7.27 -19.28 -3.98
CA ARG A 429 -7.99 -19.86 -2.84
C ARG A 429 -7.74 -21.37 -2.86
N GLU A 430 -7.26 -21.92 -1.75
CA GLU A 430 -7.27 -23.36 -1.57
C GLU A 430 -8.68 -23.77 -1.14
N SER A 431 -9.43 -24.40 -2.06
CA SER A 431 -10.40 -25.39 -1.58
C SER A 431 -9.59 -26.65 -1.24
N ASN A 432 -10.02 -27.47 -0.29
CA ASN A 432 -9.33 -28.70 0.16
C ASN A 432 -9.00 -29.73 -0.97
N ARG A 433 -9.21 -29.41 -2.26
CA ARG A 433 -8.99 -30.27 -3.43
C ARG A 433 -8.17 -29.65 -4.58
N TYR A 434 -8.17 -28.32 -4.79
CA TYR A 434 -7.50 -27.70 -5.95
C TYR A 434 -6.99 -26.28 -5.67
N ALA A 435 -5.84 -25.94 -6.26
CA ALA A 435 -5.36 -24.56 -6.40
C ALA A 435 -6.00 -23.91 -7.64
N PHE A 436 -6.52 -22.70 -7.48
CA PHE A 436 -7.11 -21.93 -8.57
C PHE A 436 -6.63 -20.49 -8.56
N VAL A 437 -6.69 -19.85 -9.73
CA VAL A 437 -6.41 -18.44 -9.96
C VAL A 437 -7.73 -17.74 -10.23
N SER A 438 -8.06 -16.69 -9.48
CA SER A 438 -9.34 -16.00 -9.65
C SER A 438 -9.20 -14.49 -9.54
N GLN A 439 -9.96 -13.75 -10.34
CA GLN A 439 -10.02 -12.31 -10.23
C GLN A 439 -11.45 -11.83 -10.38
N GLU A 440 -11.82 -10.94 -9.48
CA GLU A 440 -13.09 -10.26 -9.44
C GLU A 440 -12.96 -8.88 -10.08
N GLY A 441 -14.06 -8.40 -10.65
CA GLY A 441 -14.19 -6.99 -10.93
C GLY A 441 -15.61 -6.51 -10.72
N SER A 442 -15.71 -5.26 -10.29
CA SER A 442 -16.96 -4.55 -10.09
C SER A 442 -16.80 -3.14 -10.64
N LEU A 443 -17.85 -2.67 -11.29
CA LEU A 443 -18.07 -1.28 -11.65
C LEU A 443 -19.54 -0.98 -11.38
N PRO A 444 -19.91 0.30 -11.26
CA PRO A 444 -21.31 0.69 -11.16
C PRO A 444 -22.16 -0.03 -12.22
N GLY A 445 -23.08 -0.90 -11.82
CA GLY A 445 -23.96 -1.64 -12.73
C GLY A 445 -23.32 -2.80 -13.52
N TYR A 446 -22.07 -3.19 -13.24
CA TYR A 446 -21.40 -4.34 -13.85
C TYR A 446 -20.62 -5.17 -12.83
N GLU A 447 -20.64 -6.48 -13.03
CA GLU A 447 -19.95 -7.45 -12.19
C GLU A 447 -19.26 -8.50 -13.06
N SER A 448 -18.06 -8.93 -12.67
CA SER A 448 -17.34 -10.01 -13.34
C SER A 448 -16.56 -10.89 -12.38
N LEU A 449 -16.34 -12.14 -12.80
CA LEU A 449 -15.49 -13.12 -12.12
C LEU A 449 -14.88 -14.08 -13.14
N ILE A 450 -13.57 -14.28 -13.04
CA ILE A 450 -12.86 -15.38 -13.68
C ILE A 450 -12.35 -16.35 -12.63
N THR A 451 -12.34 -17.65 -12.94
CA THR A 451 -11.72 -18.70 -12.14
C THR A 451 -11.01 -19.69 -13.05
N LEU A 452 -9.72 -19.91 -12.84
CA LEU A 452 -8.88 -20.79 -13.64
C LEU A 452 -8.24 -21.86 -12.76
N LEU A 453 -8.34 -23.12 -13.17
CA LEU A 453 -7.58 -24.25 -12.66
C LEU A 453 -6.49 -24.56 -13.65
N VAL A 454 -5.33 -23.92 -13.49
CA VAL A 454 -4.23 -24.03 -14.46
C VAL A 454 -3.74 -25.48 -14.58
N ASP A 455 -3.58 -26.18 -13.45
CA ASP A 455 -3.15 -27.60 -13.42
C ASP A 455 -4.18 -28.56 -14.06
N ARG A 456 -5.42 -28.10 -14.25
CA ARG A 456 -6.51 -28.85 -14.89
C ARG A 456 -6.87 -28.31 -16.26
N LYS A 457 -6.14 -27.29 -16.76
CA LYS A 457 -6.46 -26.55 -17.99
C LYS A 457 -7.94 -26.17 -18.09
N ALA A 458 -8.58 -25.83 -16.98
CA ALA A 458 -10.00 -25.52 -16.93
C ALA A 458 -10.23 -24.07 -16.49
N GLY A 459 -11.21 -23.39 -17.08
CA GLY A 459 -11.51 -21.99 -16.80
C GLY A 459 -12.98 -21.66 -16.92
N VAL A 460 -13.46 -20.77 -16.06
CA VAL A 460 -14.81 -20.22 -16.08
C VAL A 460 -14.71 -18.71 -16.02
N PHE A 461 -15.44 -18.03 -16.88
CA PHE A 461 -15.61 -16.58 -16.85
C PHE A 461 -17.09 -16.23 -16.90
N THR A 462 -17.50 -15.32 -16.01
CA THR A 462 -18.87 -14.81 -15.91
C THR A 462 -18.83 -13.28 -15.81
N ALA A 463 -19.68 -12.60 -16.58
CA ALA A 463 -19.93 -11.17 -16.42
C ALA A 463 -21.41 -10.84 -16.56
N PHE A 464 -21.91 -9.88 -15.78
CA PHE A 464 -23.31 -9.50 -15.79
C PHE A 464 -23.53 -8.02 -15.44
N THR A 465 -24.74 -7.52 -15.73
CA THR A 465 -25.20 -6.21 -15.25
C THR A 465 -26.09 -6.38 -14.02
N GLY A 466 -26.08 -5.40 -13.12
CA GLY A 466 -26.89 -5.44 -11.90
C GLY A 466 -26.24 -4.73 -10.72
N ASP A 467 -26.91 -4.80 -9.57
CA ASP A 467 -26.35 -4.35 -8.29
C ASP A 467 -25.10 -5.16 -7.93
N GLY A 468 -24.16 -4.52 -7.23
CA GLY A 468 -22.99 -5.18 -6.68
C GLY A 468 -23.23 -5.77 -5.28
N GLY A 469 -22.16 -5.88 -4.51
CA GLY A 469 -22.20 -6.26 -3.09
C GLY A 469 -22.40 -7.77 -2.83
N ALA A 470 -22.75 -8.10 -1.58
CA ALA A 470 -22.73 -9.48 -1.08
C ALA A 470 -23.58 -10.47 -1.89
N ARG A 471 -24.75 -10.04 -2.40
CA ARG A 471 -25.63 -10.91 -3.20
C ARG A 471 -25.07 -11.16 -4.60
N ALA A 472 -24.53 -10.13 -5.24
CA ALA A 472 -23.87 -10.25 -6.54
C ALA A 472 -22.63 -11.15 -6.46
N TYR A 473 -21.85 -10.98 -5.40
CA TYR A 473 -20.71 -11.84 -5.07
C TYR A 473 -21.13 -13.30 -4.87
N ALA A 474 -22.20 -13.55 -4.12
CA ALA A 474 -22.75 -14.90 -3.97
C ALA A 474 -23.20 -15.49 -5.33
N ALA A 475 -23.87 -14.70 -6.18
CA ALA A 475 -24.33 -15.13 -7.49
C ALA A 475 -23.18 -15.55 -8.42
N LYS A 476 -22.16 -14.70 -8.62
CA LYS A 476 -21.00 -15.07 -9.47
C LYS A 476 -20.21 -16.25 -8.91
N THR A 477 -20.07 -16.33 -7.59
CA THR A 477 -19.37 -17.44 -6.92
C THR A 477 -20.10 -18.76 -7.12
N LEU A 478 -21.43 -18.78 -6.95
CA LEU A 478 -22.24 -19.99 -7.13
C LEU A 478 -22.23 -20.45 -8.59
N ILE A 479 -22.35 -19.53 -9.55
CA ILE A 479 -22.26 -19.86 -10.99
C ILE A 479 -20.87 -20.43 -11.32
N ASN A 480 -19.79 -19.76 -10.90
CA ASN A 480 -18.43 -20.22 -11.18
C ASN A 480 -18.16 -21.60 -10.57
N THR A 481 -18.51 -21.79 -9.30
CA THR A 481 -18.26 -23.05 -8.59
C THR A 481 -19.06 -24.20 -9.20
N PHE A 482 -20.34 -23.95 -9.52
CA PHE A 482 -21.19 -24.95 -10.17
C PHE A 482 -20.65 -25.34 -11.54
N ALA A 483 -20.30 -24.36 -12.38
CA ALA A 483 -19.71 -24.60 -13.69
C ALA A 483 -18.37 -25.36 -13.61
N LEU A 484 -17.55 -25.04 -12.60
CA LEU A 484 -16.28 -25.71 -12.37
C LEU A 484 -16.44 -27.16 -11.91
N ASP A 485 -17.38 -27.43 -10.99
CA ASP A 485 -17.71 -28.79 -10.56
C ASP A 485 -18.17 -29.63 -11.76
N MET A 486 -19.01 -29.05 -12.62
CA MET A 486 -19.44 -29.69 -13.86
C MET A 486 -18.27 -30.00 -14.79
N LEU A 487 -17.33 -29.07 -15.00
CA LEU A 487 -16.12 -29.28 -15.80
C LEU A 487 -15.28 -30.44 -15.26
N LEU A 488 -15.10 -30.52 -13.95
CA LEU A 488 -14.25 -31.51 -13.26
C LEU A 488 -14.89 -32.90 -13.06
N GLN A 489 -16.08 -33.15 -13.63
CA GLN A 489 -16.85 -34.40 -13.41
C GLN A 489 -17.27 -34.61 -11.94
N GLY A 490 -17.26 -33.54 -11.14
CA GLY A 490 -17.80 -33.55 -9.78
C GLY A 490 -19.32 -33.39 -9.83
N ASN A 491 -20.03 -34.01 -8.88
CA ASN A 491 -21.42 -33.65 -8.64
C ASN A 491 -21.44 -32.26 -7.99
N PRO A 492 -22.07 -31.23 -8.63
CA PRO A 492 -22.20 -29.94 -7.99
C PRO A 492 -22.91 -30.09 -6.65
N TRP A 493 -22.36 -29.46 -5.61
CA TRP A 493 -22.88 -29.59 -4.24
C TRP A 493 -24.17 -28.79 -3.99
N VAL A 494 -24.52 -27.89 -4.91
CA VAL A 494 -25.72 -27.05 -4.90
C VAL A 494 -26.49 -27.27 -6.20
N ASP A 495 -27.82 -27.23 -6.14
CA ASP A 495 -28.70 -27.37 -7.29
C ASP A 495 -29.65 -26.17 -7.45
N SER A 496 -30.41 -26.14 -8.55
CA SER A 496 -31.35 -25.05 -8.81
C SER A 496 -32.48 -24.96 -7.79
N THR A 497 -32.82 -26.03 -7.05
CA THR A 497 -33.93 -25.99 -6.08
C THR A 497 -33.53 -25.33 -4.76
N SER A 498 -32.25 -25.39 -4.41
CA SER A 498 -31.70 -24.89 -3.15
C SER A 498 -30.92 -23.56 -3.31
N VAL A 499 -30.57 -23.17 -4.54
CA VAL A 499 -29.64 -22.07 -4.80
C VAL A 499 -30.06 -20.71 -4.23
N CYS A 500 -31.35 -20.35 -4.25
CA CYS A 500 -31.81 -19.09 -3.64
C CYS A 500 -31.53 -19.08 -2.13
N HIS A 501 -31.81 -20.18 -1.43
CA HIS A 501 -31.61 -20.28 0.01
C HIS A 501 -30.13 -20.25 0.39
N VAL A 502 -29.30 -20.96 -0.38
CA VAL A 502 -27.83 -20.93 -0.23
C VAL A 502 -27.31 -19.52 -0.45
N MET A 503 -27.79 -18.83 -1.50
CA MET A 503 -27.40 -17.46 -1.81
C MET A 503 -27.80 -16.49 -0.70
N ASP A 504 -29.00 -16.59 -0.15
CA ASP A 504 -29.46 -15.78 0.98
C ASP A 504 -28.54 -16.01 2.20
N THR A 505 -28.20 -17.27 2.49
CA THR A 505 -27.29 -17.64 3.59
C THR A 505 -25.89 -17.06 3.38
N MET A 506 -25.32 -17.17 2.17
CA MET A 506 -24.03 -16.56 1.82
C MET A 506 -24.06 -15.04 1.96
N THR A 507 -25.16 -14.41 1.54
CA THR A 507 -25.35 -12.96 1.64
C THR A 507 -25.40 -12.52 3.11
N ASP A 508 -26.09 -13.27 3.97
CA ASP A 508 -26.21 -12.96 5.40
C ASP A 508 -24.91 -13.17 6.18
N MET A 509 -24.15 -14.21 5.87
CA MET A 509 -22.83 -14.43 6.48
C MET A 509 -21.88 -13.28 6.15
N THR A 510 -21.88 -12.82 4.90
CA THR A 510 -21.06 -11.68 4.46
C THR A 510 -21.45 -10.40 5.20
N ARG A 511 -22.75 -10.14 5.38
CA ARG A 511 -23.26 -8.98 6.15
C ARG A 511 -22.87 -9.00 7.63
N ARG A 512 -22.76 -10.17 8.27
CA ARG A 512 -22.39 -10.29 9.70
C ARG A 512 -20.92 -9.99 9.99
N SER A 513 -20.04 -10.07 8.99
CA SER A 513 -18.61 -9.77 9.13
C SER A 513 -18.26 -8.29 9.04
N GLU A 514 -19.20 -7.43 8.64
CA GLU A 514 -18.99 -5.98 8.53
C GLU A 514 -19.39 -5.26 9.83
N PRO A 515 -18.58 -4.31 10.33
CA PRO A 515 -18.92 -3.53 11.52
C PRO A 515 -20.23 -2.79 11.27
N HIS A 516 -21.22 -3.03 12.13
CA HIS A 516 -22.49 -2.33 12.04
C HIS A 516 -22.29 -0.85 12.40
N PRO A 517 -22.80 0.09 11.60
CA PRO A 517 -22.87 1.48 12.03
C PRO A 517 -23.65 1.58 13.34
N THR A 518 -23.24 2.51 14.19
CA THR A 518 -24.07 2.85 15.35
C THR A 518 -25.40 3.38 14.82
N ARG A 519 -26.54 2.85 15.28
CA ARG A 519 -27.86 3.43 15.00
C ARG A 519 -27.88 4.85 15.57
N VAL A 520 -27.84 5.86 14.70
CA VAL A 520 -28.00 7.27 15.06
C VAL A 520 -29.32 7.76 14.48
N SER A 521 -30.16 8.33 15.32
CA SER A 521 -31.46 8.88 14.91
C SER A 521 -31.27 10.30 14.38
N ALA A 522 -32.10 10.72 13.43
CA ALA A 522 -32.15 12.12 13.02
C ALA A 522 -32.66 13.01 14.17
N MET A 523 -32.15 14.23 14.27
CA MET A 523 -32.71 15.29 15.11
C MET A 523 -33.50 16.28 14.27
N SER A 524 -34.44 16.98 14.90
CA SER A 524 -35.23 18.04 14.26
C SER A 524 -34.41 19.29 13.95
N GLU A 525 -33.44 19.64 14.81
CA GLU A 525 -32.57 20.81 14.62
C GLU A 525 -31.12 20.52 15.05
N PRO A 526 -30.11 21.09 14.36
CA PRO A 526 -28.72 21.05 14.79
C PRO A 526 -28.49 21.96 16.01
N ILE A 527 -27.37 21.75 16.70
CA ILE A 527 -27.02 22.54 17.90
C ILE A 527 -26.61 23.98 17.55
N ARG A 528 -26.17 24.20 16.31
CA ARG A 528 -25.71 25.49 15.81
C ARG A 528 -26.53 25.92 14.59
N PRO A 529 -26.62 27.22 14.30
CA PRO A 529 -27.21 27.69 13.04
C PRO A 529 -26.55 27.05 11.82
N LEU A 530 -27.34 26.71 10.79
CA LEU A 530 -26.83 26.02 9.61
C LEU A 530 -25.74 26.82 8.87
N GLU A 531 -25.75 28.16 8.99
CA GLU A 531 -24.76 29.05 8.39
C GLU A 531 -23.34 28.79 8.92
N ASP A 532 -23.20 28.28 10.14
CA ASP A 532 -21.89 28.01 10.72
C ASP A 532 -21.19 26.82 10.05
N TYR A 533 -21.95 25.88 9.47
CA TYR A 533 -21.43 24.73 8.73
C TYR A 533 -21.22 25.03 7.23
N GLU A 534 -21.78 26.12 6.70
CA GLU A 534 -21.68 26.48 5.28
C GLU A 534 -20.25 26.91 4.90
N GLY A 535 -19.72 26.39 3.78
CA GLY A 535 -18.45 26.85 3.22
C GLY A 535 -17.78 25.86 2.28
N THR A 536 -16.62 26.25 1.76
CA THR A 536 -15.74 25.35 0.99
C THR A 536 -14.72 24.72 1.92
N TYR A 537 -14.65 23.40 1.95
CA TYR A 537 -13.72 22.62 2.75
C TYR A 537 -12.73 21.91 1.82
N ARG A 538 -11.43 22.11 2.02
CA ARG A 538 -10.37 21.57 1.15
C ARG A 538 -9.58 20.48 1.85
N HIS A 539 -9.22 19.47 1.08
CA HIS A 539 -8.17 18.51 1.40
C HIS A 539 -7.24 18.36 0.20
N TYR A 540 -5.94 18.54 0.37
CA TYR A 540 -5.00 18.53 -0.76
C TYR A 540 -4.95 17.19 -1.52
N GLY A 541 -5.16 16.07 -0.82
CA GLY A 541 -5.29 14.75 -1.42
C GLY A 541 -6.64 14.44 -2.08
N TYR A 542 -7.74 15.03 -1.59
CA TYR A 542 -9.10 14.66 -2.00
C TYR A 542 -9.82 15.78 -2.77
N GLY A 543 -9.24 16.97 -2.93
CA GLY A 543 -9.89 18.11 -3.56
C GLY A 543 -10.81 18.88 -2.60
N ASP A 544 -11.78 19.58 -3.19
CA ASP A 544 -12.70 20.45 -2.45
C ASP A 544 -14.08 19.81 -2.29
N VAL A 545 -14.66 20.01 -1.11
CA VAL A 545 -16.06 19.74 -0.79
C VAL A 545 -16.74 21.08 -0.55
N PHE A 546 -17.93 21.25 -1.12
CA PHE A 546 -18.74 22.46 -0.95
C PHE A 546 -19.94 22.12 -0.09
N ILE A 547 -20.09 22.79 1.05
CA ILE A 547 -21.28 22.69 1.88
C ILE A 547 -22.08 23.98 1.70
N ARG A 548 -23.27 23.85 1.13
CA ARG A 548 -24.16 24.94 0.75
C ARG A 548 -25.48 24.84 1.49
N ARG A 549 -26.06 25.97 1.85
CA ARG A 549 -27.38 26.00 2.46
C ARG A 549 -28.46 26.11 1.38
N ASN A 550 -29.53 25.34 1.53
CA ASN A 550 -30.73 25.43 0.70
C ASN A 550 -31.95 25.39 1.62
N GLY A 551 -32.53 26.55 1.91
CA GLY A 551 -33.63 26.66 2.88
C GLY A 551 -33.20 26.20 4.29
N SER A 552 -33.85 25.15 4.79
CA SER A 552 -33.59 24.51 6.09
C SER A 552 -32.65 23.30 5.99
N GLU A 553 -32.05 23.04 4.83
CA GLU A 553 -31.17 21.90 4.61
C GLU A 553 -29.74 22.35 4.28
N LEU A 554 -28.78 21.49 4.61
CA LEU A 554 -27.40 21.60 4.14
C LEU A 554 -27.15 20.58 3.04
N HIS A 555 -26.51 21.03 1.97
CA HIS A 555 -26.14 20.22 0.82
C HIS A 555 -24.62 20.10 0.77
N LEU A 556 -24.10 18.89 0.73
CA LEU A 556 -22.71 18.59 0.46
C LEU A 556 -22.55 18.27 -1.02
N GLU A 557 -21.67 19.01 -1.69
CA GLU A 557 -21.30 18.80 -3.07
C GLU A 557 -19.82 18.41 -3.17
N TYR A 558 -19.53 17.38 -3.97
CA TYR A 558 -18.17 16.93 -4.23
C TYR A 558 -18.02 16.56 -5.70
N GLY A 559 -17.02 17.13 -6.36
CA GLY A 559 -16.81 16.88 -7.77
C GLY A 559 -18.00 17.32 -8.63
N GLU A 560 -18.06 16.76 -9.85
CA GLU A 560 -19.18 17.00 -10.76
C GLU A 560 -20.41 16.13 -10.48
N LEU A 561 -20.23 15.00 -9.80
CA LEU A 561 -21.30 14.01 -9.65
C LEU A 561 -21.93 14.02 -8.25
N GLY A 562 -21.23 14.50 -7.22
CA GLY A 562 -21.54 14.23 -5.81
C GLY A 562 -22.45 15.28 -5.24
N ARG A 563 -23.67 14.90 -4.87
CA ARG A 563 -24.68 15.77 -4.25
C ARG A 563 -25.39 15.01 -3.13
N TYR A 564 -25.29 15.51 -1.91
CA TYR A 564 -25.82 14.88 -0.71
C TYR A 564 -26.54 15.90 0.15
N ILE A 565 -27.63 15.51 0.80
CA ILE A 565 -28.25 16.22 1.92
C ILE A 565 -27.53 15.82 3.20
N LEU A 566 -27.26 16.80 4.05
CA LEU A 566 -26.78 16.63 5.40
C LEU A 566 -27.95 16.85 6.35
N THR A 567 -28.47 15.77 6.93
CA THR A 567 -29.55 15.82 7.93
C THR A 567 -28.95 15.82 9.34
N PRO A 568 -29.35 16.73 10.25
CA PRO A 568 -28.86 16.72 11.63
C PRO A 568 -29.06 15.36 12.31
N SER A 569 -28.02 14.86 12.97
CA SER A 569 -28.08 13.61 13.74
C SER A 569 -28.27 13.89 15.23
N SER A 570 -28.61 12.87 16.02
CA SER A 570 -28.69 12.95 17.48
C SER A 570 -27.36 13.14 18.21
N ARG A 571 -26.24 13.22 17.49
CA ARG A 571 -24.92 13.57 18.05
C ARG A 571 -24.54 14.99 17.65
N ASN A 572 -23.94 15.72 18.60
CA ASN A 572 -23.52 17.11 18.42
C ASN A 572 -22.59 17.29 17.22
N ASP A 573 -22.82 18.32 16.41
CA ASP A 573 -22.00 18.67 15.24
C ASP A 573 -21.79 17.52 14.25
N THR A 574 -22.78 16.63 14.13
CA THR A 574 -22.76 15.54 13.16
C THR A 574 -24.02 15.51 12.31
N PHE A 575 -23.83 15.17 11.04
CA PHE A 575 -24.91 15.09 10.06
C PHE A 575 -24.92 13.73 9.39
N ILE A 576 -26.11 13.15 9.28
CA ILE A 576 -26.36 11.98 8.44
C ILE A 576 -26.25 12.41 6.99
N ILE A 577 -25.37 11.74 6.24
CA ILE A 577 -25.16 12.01 4.83
C ILE A 577 -26.14 11.16 4.02
N GLN A 578 -27.12 11.82 3.39
CA GLN A 578 -28.12 11.18 2.54
C GLN A 578 -27.88 11.62 1.10
N ALA A 579 -27.78 10.69 0.16
CA ALA A 579 -27.63 11.09 -1.24
C ALA A 579 -28.91 11.78 -1.74
N ASN A 580 -28.76 12.95 -2.38
CA ASN A 580 -29.88 13.81 -2.78
C ASN A 580 -30.15 13.75 -4.29
N SER A 581 -29.97 12.59 -4.92
CA SER A 581 -29.94 12.36 -6.38
C SER A 581 -28.64 12.80 -7.09
N GLY A 582 -28.24 12.04 -8.13
CA GLY A 582 -27.03 12.30 -8.94
C GLY A 582 -26.27 11.02 -9.33
N PRO A 583 -25.38 11.06 -10.34
CA PRO A 583 -24.68 9.88 -10.84
C PRO A 583 -23.70 9.25 -9.83
N LEU A 584 -23.19 10.01 -8.85
CA LEU A 584 -22.29 9.50 -7.79
C LEU A 584 -22.99 8.49 -6.86
N TRP A 585 -24.34 8.42 -6.87
CA TRP A 585 -25.11 7.32 -6.27
C TRP A 585 -24.67 5.95 -6.77
N TYR A 586 -24.12 5.89 -7.98
CA TYR A 586 -23.67 4.66 -8.60
C TYR A 586 -22.17 4.39 -8.38
N THR A 587 -21.34 5.41 -8.13
CA THR A 587 -19.88 5.35 -8.36
C THR A 587 -19.02 5.01 -7.14
N THR A 588 -19.54 5.17 -5.93
CA THR A 588 -18.79 4.85 -4.70
C THR A 588 -19.54 3.78 -3.94
N ASN A 589 -19.08 2.52 -4.02
CA ASN A 589 -19.52 1.39 -3.18
C ASN A 589 -20.95 1.57 -2.62
N ALA A 590 -21.92 1.78 -3.50
CA ALA A 590 -23.27 2.17 -3.08
C ALA A 590 -23.89 1.09 -2.18
N ASP A 591 -23.42 -0.14 -2.34
CA ASP A 591 -23.75 -1.26 -1.50
C ASP A 591 -23.05 -1.24 -0.13
N GLU A 592 -21.82 -0.72 0.02
CA GLU A 592 -21.26 -0.41 1.34
C GLU A 592 -22.02 0.73 2.02
N TYR A 593 -22.47 1.74 1.24
CA TYR A 593 -23.32 2.83 1.73
C TYR A 593 -24.67 2.34 2.25
N ARG A 594 -25.20 1.25 1.67
CA ARG A 594 -26.45 0.62 2.09
C ARG A 594 -26.25 -0.43 3.18
N SER A 595 -25.14 -1.19 3.18
CA SER A 595 -24.86 -2.23 4.17
C SER A 595 -24.35 -1.68 5.50
N LYS A 596 -23.53 -0.61 5.45
CA LYS A 596 -22.92 0.05 6.62
C LYS A 596 -23.76 1.22 7.15
N GLY A 597 -25.04 1.33 6.76
CA GLY A 597 -26.00 2.35 7.21
C GLY A 597 -25.55 3.81 7.04
N PRO A 598 -26.24 4.78 7.68
CA PRO A 598 -26.00 6.20 7.40
C PRO A 598 -24.59 6.60 7.82
N TYR A 599 -23.75 6.99 6.85
CA TYR A 599 -22.49 7.66 7.15
C TYR A 599 -22.74 9.01 7.82
N LEU A 600 -21.89 9.34 8.77
CA LEU A 600 -21.94 10.61 9.47
C LEU A 600 -20.81 11.52 8.98
N ALA A 601 -21.15 12.74 8.57
CA ALA A 601 -20.20 13.83 8.47
C ALA A 601 -19.96 14.37 9.88
N PHE A 602 -18.71 14.48 10.29
CA PHE A 602 -18.33 15.00 11.60
C PHE A 602 -17.73 16.39 11.42
N PHE A 603 -18.43 17.40 11.92
CA PHE A 603 -17.92 18.77 11.95
C PHE A 603 -17.22 18.98 13.28
N ASP A 604 -16.00 19.52 13.22
CA ASP A 604 -15.20 19.77 14.40
C ASP A 604 -14.79 21.23 14.46
N ASN A 605 -14.76 21.76 15.68
CA ASN A 605 -14.12 23.01 15.99
C ASN A 605 -12.90 22.67 16.85
N ARG A 606 -11.71 23.12 16.43
CA ARG A 606 -10.42 22.76 17.03
C ARG A 606 -10.29 23.03 18.54
N TYR A 607 -11.24 23.74 19.14
CA TYR A 607 -11.21 24.19 20.53
C TYR A 607 -12.36 23.61 21.40
N ASN A 608 -13.20 22.73 20.86
CA ASN A 608 -14.45 22.27 21.48
C ASN A 608 -15.31 23.41 22.08
N ASP A 609 -15.27 24.59 21.46
CA ASP A 609 -15.98 25.78 21.90
C ASP A 609 -17.41 25.81 21.29
N PRO A 610 -18.47 25.74 22.11
CA PRO A 610 -19.85 25.80 21.63
C PRO A 610 -20.22 27.13 20.97
N GLU A 611 -19.39 28.17 21.03
CA GLU A 611 -19.62 29.47 20.38
C GLU A 611 -18.79 29.65 19.09
N ARG A 612 -17.85 28.74 18.76
CA ARG A 612 -17.03 28.84 17.54
C ARG A 612 -17.56 28.00 16.39
N ARG A 613 -17.42 28.54 15.18
CA ARG A 613 -17.77 27.87 13.93
C ARG A 613 -16.88 26.64 13.69
N PRO A 614 -17.45 25.54 13.18
CA PRO A 614 -16.66 24.39 12.74
C PRO A 614 -15.64 24.78 11.67
N GLU A 615 -14.40 24.36 11.87
CA GLU A 615 -13.28 24.64 10.96
C GLU A 615 -12.93 23.43 10.09
N THR A 616 -13.37 22.24 10.48
CA THR A 616 -13.09 21.01 9.75
C THR A 616 -14.32 20.14 9.59
N VAL A 617 -14.35 19.33 8.53
CA VAL A 617 -15.33 18.27 8.34
C VAL A 617 -14.64 16.97 7.97
N THR A 618 -14.93 15.91 8.69
CA THR A 618 -14.47 14.56 8.39
C THR A 618 -15.56 13.81 7.64
N ILE A 619 -15.22 13.23 6.49
CA ILE A 619 -16.15 12.51 5.61
C ILE A 619 -15.68 11.07 5.47
N PRO A 620 -16.17 10.14 6.30
CA PRO A 620 -15.64 8.79 6.37
C PRO A 620 -15.77 7.98 5.09
N PHE A 621 -16.81 8.20 4.30
CA PHE A 621 -17.07 7.36 3.12
C PHE A 621 -16.12 7.63 1.94
N PHE A 622 -15.28 8.67 2.01
CA PHE A 622 -14.26 8.93 0.99
C PHE A 622 -13.02 8.02 1.11
N SER A 623 -12.86 7.28 2.21
CA SER A 623 -11.79 6.28 2.41
C SER A 623 -12.25 5.13 3.28
N SER A 624 -11.90 3.90 2.91
CA SER A 624 -12.20 2.69 3.69
C SER A 624 -11.36 2.55 4.97
N ASP A 625 -10.15 3.13 4.99
CA ASP A 625 -9.16 2.90 6.04
C ASP A 625 -8.98 4.11 6.96
N ILE A 626 -8.77 5.31 6.39
CA ILE A 626 -8.49 6.55 7.13
C ILE A 626 -9.35 7.67 6.55
N ALA A 627 -10.39 8.04 7.30
CA ALA A 627 -11.32 9.10 6.91
C ALA A 627 -10.60 10.45 6.70
N PRO A 628 -10.74 11.11 5.54
CA PRO A 628 -10.12 12.41 5.31
C PRO A 628 -10.78 13.54 6.11
N VAL A 629 -9.94 14.46 6.59
CA VAL A 629 -10.36 15.66 7.34
C VAL A 629 -10.17 16.89 6.46
N PHE A 630 -11.26 17.50 6.02
CA PHE A 630 -11.24 18.69 5.18
C PHE A 630 -11.22 19.95 6.04
N SER A 631 -10.44 20.95 5.64
CA SER A 631 -10.34 22.23 6.35
C SER A 631 -11.11 23.34 5.63
N LYS A 632 -11.89 24.12 6.37
CA LYS A 632 -12.69 25.23 5.84
C LYS A 632 -11.78 26.34 5.32
N HIS A 633 -11.94 26.70 4.05
CA HIS A 633 -11.31 27.87 3.45
C HIS A 633 -12.24 29.09 3.55
N PRO A 634 -11.69 30.29 3.82
CA PRO A 634 -12.47 31.52 3.73
C PRO A 634 -12.91 31.72 2.27
N VAL A 635 -14.22 31.82 2.05
CA VAL A 635 -14.84 32.10 0.75
C VAL A 635 -14.37 33.48 0.28
N ARG A 636 -13.60 33.54 -0.81
CA ARG A 636 -13.60 34.75 -1.66
C ARG A 636 -14.69 34.54 -2.72
N PRO A 637 -15.60 35.50 -2.93
CA PRO A 637 -16.60 35.38 -3.99
C PRO A 637 -15.88 35.33 -5.34
N VAL A 638 -16.26 34.37 -6.17
CA VAL A 638 -15.80 34.22 -7.55
C VAL A 638 -16.69 35.12 -8.40
N GLU A 639 -16.17 36.24 -8.86
CA GLU A 639 -16.73 36.92 -10.05
C GLU A 639 -16.25 36.16 -11.28
N SER A 640 -17.18 35.99 -12.22
CA SER A 640 -17.05 35.27 -13.48
C SER A 640 -15.98 35.88 -14.38
N GLU A 641 -14.93 35.13 -14.70
CA GLU A 641 -14.16 35.36 -15.93
C GLU A 641 -14.04 34.04 -16.68
N GLN A 642 -14.77 33.99 -17.80
CA GLN A 642 -14.42 33.18 -18.96
C GLN A 642 -13.10 33.71 -19.49
N GLU A 643 -12.05 32.90 -19.50
CA GLU A 643 -10.92 33.12 -20.41
C GLU A 643 -10.60 31.82 -21.13
N ASP A 644 -10.92 31.85 -22.41
CA ASP A 644 -10.45 30.93 -23.43
C ASP A 644 -8.92 30.93 -23.47
N VAL A 645 -8.30 29.77 -23.24
CA VAL A 645 -6.86 29.61 -23.42
C VAL A 645 -6.60 28.98 -24.79
N GLU A 646 -6.49 29.85 -25.80
CA GLU A 646 -5.74 29.53 -27.01
C GLU A 646 -4.24 29.55 -26.69
N CYS A 647 -3.57 28.45 -27.05
CA CYS A 647 -2.12 28.34 -27.11
C CYS A 647 -1.58 29.35 -28.14
N ASP A 648 -0.60 30.16 -27.76
CA ASP A 648 0.59 30.29 -28.61
C ASP A 648 1.81 30.92 -27.95
N ALA A 649 2.95 30.50 -28.49
CA ALA A 649 4.25 31.18 -28.54
C ALA A 649 5.17 31.16 -27.30
N CYS A 650 6.18 30.30 -27.45
CA CYS A 650 7.56 30.53 -27.01
C CYS A 650 8.08 31.91 -27.46
N ALA A 651 8.80 32.63 -26.57
CA ALA A 651 10.12 33.26 -26.79
C ALA A 651 10.37 34.49 -25.88
N ASN A 652 11.37 34.36 -25.00
CA ASN A 652 12.40 35.35 -24.64
C ASN A 652 12.12 36.88 -24.61
N PHE A 653 12.40 37.44 -23.41
CA PHE A 653 13.30 38.58 -23.10
C PHE A 653 12.73 39.94 -22.56
N ILE A 654 13.16 40.23 -21.31
CA ILE A 654 13.51 41.51 -20.62
C ILE A 654 12.38 42.45 -20.08
N SER A 655 12.56 42.80 -18.78
CA SER A 655 12.23 44.06 -18.05
C SER A 655 10.87 44.22 -17.34
N VAL A 656 10.74 43.65 -16.13
CA VAL A 656 10.59 44.27 -14.76
C VAL A 656 9.87 45.65 -14.68
N PRO A 657 9.09 46.03 -13.61
CA PRO A 657 8.46 45.31 -12.46
C PRO A 657 7.02 45.80 -12.07
N LEU A 658 6.55 45.28 -10.91
CA LEU A 658 5.63 45.88 -9.93
C LEU A 658 4.13 45.53 -10.10
N ILE A 659 3.70 44.51 -9.37
CA ILE A 659 2.46 44.37 -8.55
C ILE A 659 2.28 42.86 -8.33
N LEU A 660 3.16 42.26 -7.54
CA LEU A 660 3.07 40.83 -7.18
C LEU A 660 3.79 40.58 -5.86
N THR A 661 3.31 41.24 -4.79
CA THR A 661 3.90 41.13 -3.45
C THR A 661 2.94 40.66 -2.37
N ALA A 662 1.63 40.53 -2.62
CA ALA A 662 0.68 40.20 -1.56
C ALA A 662 0.16 38.75 -1.56
N ALA A 663 -0.01 38.10 -2.72
CA ALA A 663 -0.70 36.79 -2.79
C ALA A 663 0.23 35.55 -2.83
N MET A 664 1.52 35.72 -3.14
CA MET A 664 2.51 34.62 -3.10
C MET A 664 3.00 34.27 -1.68
N SER A 665 2.74 35.13 -0.69
CA SER A 665 3.31 34.95 0.66
C SER A 665 2.58 33.90 1.51
N THR A 666 1.36 33.48 1.15
CA THR A 666 0.54 32.57 1.97
C THR A 666 0.46 31.13 1.44
N MET A 667 0.75 30.87 0.16
CA MET A 667 0.82 29.50 -0.41
C MET A 667 2.24 28.91 -0.45
N VAL A 668 3.28 29.74 -0.31
CA VAL A 668 4.70 29.30 -0.28
C VAL A 668 5.11 28.74 1.09
N VAL A 669 4.29 28.90 2.13
CA VAL A 669 4.66 28.58 3.51
C VAL A 669 4.50 27.09 3.87
N SER A 670 3.74 26.30 3.11
CA SER A 670 3.58 24.85 3.39
C SER A 670 4.44 23.92 2.51
N LEU A 671 5.01 24.44 1.40
CA LEU A 671 5.88 23.68 0.48
C LEU A 671 7.39 23.94 0.68
N ARG A 672 7.80 24.68 1.73
CA ARG A 672 9.20 24.96 2.09
C ARG A 672 9.60 24.41 3.46
N ASN A 673 9.34 23.13 3.73
CA ASN A 673 9.94 22.48 4.91
C ASN A 673 11.40 22.02 4.66
N HIS A 674 11.97 22.31 3.48
CA HIS A 674 13.39 22.12 3.21
C HIS A 674 14.04 23.48 2.95
N CYS A 675 14.90 23.91 3.88
CA CYS A 675 15.73 25.10 3.68
C CYS A 675 16.87 24.73 2.73
N THR A 676 17.00 25.48 1.63
CA THR A 676 18.13 25.30 0.71
C THR A 676 19.42 25.85 1.34
N TYR A 677 20.56 25.43 0.81
CA TYR A 677 21.86 26.03 1.19
C TYR A 677 21.85 27.55 0.99
N ASP A 678 21.24 28.04 -0.08
CA ASP A 678 21.20 29.48 -0.37
C ASP A 678 20.32 30.24 0.62
N ASP A 679 19.22 29.64 1.11
CA ASP A 679 18.41 30.23 2.17
C ASP A 679 19.18 30.32 3.50
N LEU A 680 19.94 29.27 3.83
CA LEU A 680 20.83 29.25 5.00
C LEU A 680 21.96 30.27 4.88
N LYS A 681 22.54 30.41 3.68
CA LYS A 681 23.56 31.42 3.39
C LYS A 681 23.00 32.83 3.51
N LYS A 682 21.79 33.09 3.00
CA LYS A 682 21.10 34.38 3.17
C LYS A 682 20.84 34.71 4.64
N ALA A 683 20.45 33.72 5.45
CA ALA A 683 20.29 33.91 6.89
C ALA A 683 21.63 34.29 7.55
N ALA A 684 22.71 33.57 7.23
CA ALA A 684 24.05 33.85 7.75
C ALA A 684 24.54 35.24 7.32
N ASP A 685 24.42 35.59 6.04
CA ASP A 685 24.83 36.89 5.49
C ASP A 685 24.02 38.04 6.12
N SER A 686 22.72 37.85 6.34
CA SER A 686 21.85 38.83 7.03
C SER A 686 22.35 39.11 8.45
N ILE A 687 22.74 38.07 9.19
CA ILE A 687 23.31 38.20 10.53
C ILE A 687 24.68 38.88 10.47
N LEU A 688 25.59 38.41 9.61
CA LEU A 688 26.95 38.94 9.49
C LEU A 688 27.00 40.40 9.02
N SER A 689 25.98 40.86 8.30
CA SER A 689 25.86 42.27 7.89
C SER A 689 25.59 43.22 9.07
N LYS A 690 25.01 42.71 10.16
CA LYS A 690 24.63 43.49 11.35
C LYS A 690 25.72 43.50 12.43
N THR A 691 26.84 42.80 12.22
CA THR A 691 27.88 42.64 13.23
C THR A 691 29.29 42.65 12.65
N LYS A 692 30.21 43.29 13.37
CA LYS A 692 31.65 43.23 13.08
C LYS A 692 32.28 41.90 13.51
N TYR A 693 31.62 41.15 14.39
CA TYR A 693 32.18 39.91 14.96
C TYR A 693 32.12 38.76 13.95
N ARG A 694 33.12 37.87 14.01
CA ARG A 694 33.19 36.61 13.25
C ARG A 694 33.35 35.46 14.25
N PRO A 695 32.23 35.01 14.84
CA PRO A 695 32.29 34.07 15.95
C PRO A 695 32.74 32.71 15.48
N LYS A 696 33.63 32.10 16.26
CA LYS A 696 34.10 30.73 16.07
C LYS A 696 33.46 29.75 17.06
N ILE A 697 32.82 30.29 18.09
CA ILE A 697 32.12 29.55 19.14
C ILE A 697 30.63 29.88 19.05
N GLY A 698 29.82 28.83 18.98
CA GLY A 698 28.36 28.89 19.06
C GLY A 698 27.90 28.30 20.39
N ILE A 699 26.88 28.89 21.01
CA ILE A 699 26.32 28.41 22.27
C ILE A 699 24.79 28.34 22.14
N ILE A 700 24.19 27.19 22.43
CA ILE A 700 22.73 27.04 22.46
C ILE A 700 22.27 26.92 23.90
N CYS A 701 21.61 27.97 24.39
CA CYS A 701 21.07 28.00 25.75
C CYS A 701 19.70 27.33 25.80
N GLY A 702 19.60 26.24 26.55
CA GLY A 702 18.33 25.64 26.95
C GLY A 702 17.67 26.32 28.14
N SER A 703 16.58 25.71 28.63
CA SER A 703 15.86 26.14 29.83
C SER A 703 16.81 26.33 31.02
N GLY A 704 16.74 27.50 31.66
CA GLY A 704 17.60 27.86 32.80
C GLY A 704 18.93 28.54 32.44
N LEU A 705 19.29 28.64 31.15
CA LEU A 705 20.55 29.25 30.69
C LEU A 705 20.41 30.52 29.84
N GLY A 706 19.19 31.08 29.77
CA GLY A 706 18.96 32.34 29.07
C GLY A 706 19.86 33.47 29.56
N HIS A 707 20.17 33.53 30.85
CA HIS A 707 20.97 34.60 31.45
C HIS A 707 22.45 34.63 31.00
N LEU A 708 22.97 33.55 30.41
CA LEU A 708 24.34 33.58 29.85
C LEU A 708 24.48 34.65 28.75
N GLY A 709 23.40 34.99 28.06
CA GLY A 709 23.37 36.10 27.09
C GLY A 709 23.61 37.47 27.71
N GLU A 710 23.46 37.63 29.02
CA GLU A 710 23.76 38.88 29.76
C GLU A 710 25.25 39.06 30.02
N LEU A 711 26.04 37.98 30.02
CA LEU A 711 27.50 38.04 30.20
C LEU A 711 28.26 38.38 28.90
N VAL A 712 27.56 38.46 27.77
CA VAL A 712 28.16 38.80 26.48
C VAL A 712 28.37 40.32 26.41
N GLU A 713 29.62 40.73 26.28
CA GLU A 713 30.05 42.12 26.11
C GLU A 713 29.85 42.59 24.66
N ASP A 714 29.64 43.91 24.50
CA ASP A 714 29.40 44.56 23.20
C ASP A 714 28.31 43.87 22.36
N ARG A 715 27.27 43.38 23.05
CA ARG A 715 26.30 42.47 22.45
C ARG A 715 25.37 43.14 21.44
N ILE A 716 25.16 42.44 20.35
CA ILE A 716 24.10 42.67 19.37
C ILE A 716 23.07 41.56 19.56
N ALA A 717 21.84 41.95 19.91
CA ALA A 717 20.72 41.03 20.07
C ALA A 717 19.81 41.10 18.84
N ILE A 718 19.62 39.96 18.17
CA ILE A 718 18.79 39.84 16.97
C ILE A 718 17.63 38.88 17.28
N PRO A 719 16.38 39.34 17.35
CA PRO A 719 15.23 38.45 17.52
C PRO A 719 15.16 37.40 16.40
N TYR A 720 14.80 36.14 16.71
CA TYR A 720 14.73 35.06 15.72
C TYR A 720 13.77 35.38 14.56
N LYS A 721 12.66 36.07 14.85
CA LYS A 721 11.70 36.53 13.84
C LYS A 721 12.32 37.48 12.78
N ASP A 722 13.42 38.15 13.12
CA ASP A 722 14.11 39.10 12.23
C ASP A 722 15.25 38.43 11.44
N ILE A 723 15.43 37.12 11.63
CA ILE A 723 16.40 36.30 10.90
C ILE A 723 15.60 35.44 9.91
N PRO A 724 15.89 35.53 8.59
CA PRO A 724 15.23 34.69 7.60
C PRO A 724 15.27 33.22 8.00
N ILE A 725 14.17 32.51 7.76
CA ILE A 725 14.01 31.05 7.94
C ILE A 725 14.25 30.49 9.35
N PHE A 726 14.60 31.29 10.36
CA PHE A 726 14.74 30.80 11.73
C PHE A 726 13.40 30.31 12.32
N PRO A 727 13.41 29.30 13.21
CA PRO A 727 12.22 28.97 13.99
C PRO A 727 11.92 30.02 15.06
N ILE A 728 10.66 30.15 15.43
CA ILE A 728 10.21 31.00 16.53
C ILE A 728 10.01 30.10 17.75
N SER A 729 10.66 30.42 18.86
CA SER A 729 10.47 29.67 20.11
C SER A 729 9.16 30.10 20.79
N THR A 730 8.33 29.13 21.17
CA THR A 730 7.06 29.37 21.87
C THR A 730 7.07 28.94 23.34
N VAL A 731 8.17 28.34 23.80
CA VAL A 731 8.30 27.74 25.13
C VAL A 731 8.64 28.79 26.20
N PRO A 732 7.91 28.83 27.33
CA PRO A 732 8.25 29.71 28.44
C PRO A 732 9.69 29.49 28.95
N GLY A 733 10.46 30.59 29.06
CA GLY A 733 11.89 30.56 29.43
C GLY A 733 12.84 30.67 28.23
N HIS A 734 12.33 30.72 27.00
CA HIS A 734 13.12 30.89 25.78
C HIS A 734 12.84 32.26 25.15
N GLU A 735 13.79 33.19 25.24
CA GLU A 735 13.59 34.57 24.77
C GLU A 735 13.50 34.71 23.25
N GLY A 736 14.05 33.75 22.51
CA GLY A 736 13.98 33.74 21.05
C GLY A 736 14.88 34.79 20.40
N LYS A 737 16.11 34.98 20.92
CA LYS A 737 17.08 35.96 20.43
C LYS A 737 18.44 35.31 20.14
N LEU A 738 19.09 35.78 19.08
CA LEU A 738 20.49 35.46 18.75
C LEU A 738 21.37 36.61 19.24
N ILE A 739 22.27 36.32 20.18
CA ILE A 739 23.18 37.28 20.80
C ILE A 739 24.57 37.11 20.20
N ILE A 740 25.20 38.19 19.76
CA ILE A 740 26.54 38.17 19.16
C ILE A 740 27.40 39.23 19.83
N GLY A 741 28.57 38.86 20.31
CA GLY A 741 29.48 39.77 20.99
C GLY A 741 30.73 39.04 21.45
N THR A 742 31.34 39.50 22.54
CA THR A 742 32.49 38.84 23.16
C THR A 742 32.15 38.25 24.50
N LEU A 743 32.57 37.01 24.74
CA LEU A 743 32.52 36.37 26.06
C LEU A 743 33.94 35.97 26.44
N GLU A 744 34.44 36.48 27.57
CA GLU A 744 35.83 36.28 28.02
C GLU A 744 36.85 36.64 26.92
N GLY A 745 36.60 37.75 26.22
CA GLY A 745 37.45 38.25 25.13
C GLY A 745 37.34 37.50 23.80
N LYS A 746 36.42 36.53 23.66
CA LYS A 746 36.26 35.74 22.41
C LYS A 746 34.94 36.01 21.73
N ALA A 747 34.98 36.13 20.41
CA ALA A 747 33.78 36.31 19.61
C ALA A 747 32.88 35.06 19.67
N VAL A 748 31.67 35.25 20.19
CA VAL A 748 30.66 34.19 20.34
C VAL A 748 29.35 34.56 19.64
N VAL A 749 28.61 33.53 19.23
CA VAL A 749 27.19 33.63 18.90
C VAL A 749 26.41 32.72 19.82
N LEU A 750 25.36 33.25 20.44
CA LEU A 750 24.58 32.58 21.46
C LEU A 750 23.10 32.60 21.10
N MET A 751 22.47 31.44 21.12
CA MET A 751 21.02 31.28 21.00
C MET A 751 20.39 31.33 22.39
N GLN A 752 19.69 32.43 22.69
CA GLN A 752 19.00 32.66 23.95
C GLN A 752 17.61 32.02 23.89
N GLY A 753 17.60 30.70 24.10
CA GLY A 753 16.45 29.82 23.86
C GLY A 753 16.58 29.06 22.55
N ARG A 754 16.06 27.84 22.51
CA ARG A 754 15.94 26.98 21.31
C ARG A 754 14.48 26.72 20.93
N SER A 755 14.29 26.03 19.81
CA SER A 755 13.01 25.43 19.44
C SER A 755 13.06 23.91 19.57
N HIS A 756 11.90 23.28 19.74
CA HIS A 756 11.77 21.84 19.94
C HIS A 756 10.83 21.20 18.91
N THR A 757 10.98 19.89 18.73
CA THR A 757 10.10 19.13 17.83
C THR A 757 8.66 19.12 18.32
N TYR A 758 8.43 19.04 19.64
CA TYR A 758 7.08 19.06 20.22
C TYR A 758 6.33 20.40 20.01
N GLU A 759 7.02 21.48 19.62
CA GLU A 759 6.40 22.76 19.20
C GLU A 759 5.77 22.66 17.80
N GLY A 760 5.84 21.49 17.15
CA GLY A 760 5.34 21.24 15.80
C GLY A 760 6.38 21.45 14.69
N TYR A 761 7.65 21.73 15.06
CA TYR A 761 8.72 21.91 14.10
C TYR A 761 9.35 20.58 13.66
N PRO A 762 9.60 20.37 12.36
CA PRO A 762 10.42 19.24 11.91
C PRO A 762 11.88 19.45 12.35
N THR A 763 12.62 18.36 12.58
CA THR A 763 14.02 18.44 13.02
C THR A 763 14.94 19.17 12.03
N GLN A 764 14.60 19.20 10.74
CA GLN A 764 15.29 20.01 9.73
C GLN A 764 15.16 21.51 10.00
N LYS A 765 14.04 21.96 10.59
CA LYS A 765 13.86 23.36 11.03
C LYS A 765 14.70 23.64 12.28
N ILE A 766 14.81 22.68 13.19
CA ILE A 766 15.71 22.76 14.37
C ILE A 766 17.19 22.81 13.93
N ALA A 767 17.54 22.21 12.80
CA ALA A 767 18.89 22.25 12.23
C ALA A 767 19.29 23.62 11.61
N VAL A 768 18.31 24.49 11.30
CA VAL A 768 18.56 25.78 10.61
C VAL A 768 19.55 26.67 11.36
N PRO A 769 19.40 26.94 12.67
CA PRO A 769 20.33 27.81 13.39
C PRO A 769 21.76 27.24 13.42
N VAL A 770 21.91 25.92 13.56
CA VAL A 770 23.23 25.26 13.58
C VAL A 770 23.93 25.37 12.23
N ARG A 771 23.24 25.09 11.12
CA ARG A 771 23.80 25.28 9.77
C ARG A 771 24.12 26.75 9.49
N THR A 772 23.30 27.67 9.98
CA THR A 772 23.55 29.11 9.86
C THR A 772 24.82 29.51 10.63
N MET A 773 24.98 29.05 11.88
CA MET A 773 26.19 29.26 12.67
C MET A 773 27.44 28.68 11.98
N LYS A 774 27.33 27.49 11.36
CA LYS A 774 28.43 26.94 10.54
C LYS A 774 28.83 27.89 9.41
N LEU A 775 27.85 28.42 8.67
CA LEU A 775 28.10 29.36 7.57
C LEU A 775 28.64 30.72 8.05
N MET A 776 28.35 31.10 9.30
CA MET A 776 28.97 32.27 9.94
C MET A 776 30.45 32.04 10.33
N GLY A 777 30.93 30.79 10.24
CA GLY A 777 32.30 30.41 10.55
C GLY A 777 32.48 29.74 11.91
N VAL A 778 31.41 29.35 12.60
CA VAL A 778 31.50 28.65 13.88
C VAL A 778 32.11 27.25 13.68
N GLU A 779 33.05 26.90 14.57
CA GLU A 779 33.79 25.64 14.54
C GLU A 779 33.51 24.78 15.79
N ILE A 780 33.15 25.43 16.91
CA ILE A 780 32.87 24.78 18.19
C ILE A 780 31.45 25.13 18.62
N LEU A 781 30.61 24.13 18.88
CA LEU A 781 29.23 24.30 19.36
C LEU A 781 29.09 23.77 20.79
N PHE A 782 28.64 24.63 21.69
CA PHE A 782 28.18 24.28 23.03
C PHE A 782 26.67 24.10 22.99
N VAL A 783 26.18 22.94 23.43
CA VAL A 783 24.75 22.67 23.56
C VAL A 783 24.40 22.42 25.03
N THR A 784 23.40 23.14 25.53
CA THR A 784 22.98 23.01 26.92
C THR A 784 21.50 22.72 27.05
N ASN A 785 21.09 21.98 28.07
CA ASN A 785 19.68 21.70 28.33
C ASN A 785 19.38 21.51 29.81
N ALA A 786 18.10 21.59 30.15
CA ALA A 786 17.55 20.97 31.34
C ALA A 786 17.20 19.50 31.02
N ALA A 787 17.43 18.61 31.98
CA ALA A 787 17.16 17.18 31.83
C ALA A 787 16.63 16.56 33.12
N GLY A 788 15.79 15.54 32.97
CA GLY A 788 15.38 14.68 34.07
C GLY A 788 16.46 13.65 34.38
N GLY A 789 16.84 13.50 35.65
CA GLY A 789 17.81 12.51 36.10
C GLY A 789 17.22 11.10 36.08
N ILE A 790 17.82 10.19 35.30
CA ILE A 790 17.48 8.76 35.24
C ILE A 790 18.41 7.95 36.16
N ASN A 791 19.68 8.37 36.23
CA ASN A 791 20.67 7.77 37.12
C ASN A 791 20.33 8.12 38.58
N PRO A 792 20.09 7.11 39.45
CA PRO A 792 19.71 7.35 40.85
C PRO A 792 20.80 8.05 41.66
N GLY A 793 22.07 7.96 41.22
CA GLY A 793 23.21 8.64 41.83
C GLY A 793 23.30 10.13 41.53
N TYR A 794 22.43 10.68 40.67
CA TYR A 794 22.39 12.10 40.38
C TYR A 794 21.40 12.82 41.29
N ALA A 795 21.69 14.07 41.60
CA ALA A 795 20.84 14.96 42.37
C ALA A 795 20.29 16.11 41.52
N VAL A 796 19.16 16.65 41.93
CA VAL A 796 18.63 17.90 41.36
C VAL A 796 19.67 19.00 41.61
N GLY A 797 20.02 19.72 40.54
CA GLY A 797 21.09 20.71 40.53
C GLY A 797 22.47 20.20 40.09
N ASP A 798 22.64 18.89 39.85
CA ASP A 798 23.88 18.37 39.28
C ASP A 798 24.07 18.88 37.84
N LEU A 799 25.33 19.14 37.47
CA LEU A 799 25.74 19.47 36.11
C LEU A 799 26.32 18.22 35.46
N MET A 800 25.71 17.72 34.39
CA MET A 800 26.16 16.52 33.68
C MET A 800 26.83 16.89 32.35
N ILE A 801 28.12 16.60 32.23
CA ILE A 801 28.81 16.59 30.93
C ILE A 801 28.24 15.43 30.10
N ILE A 802 27.76 15.72 28.89
CA ILE A 802 27.23 14.70 27.99
C ILE A 802 28.41 14.00 27.29
N LYS A 803 28.65 12.73 27.64
CA LYS A 803 29.69 11.91 26.97
C LYS A 803 29.18 11.21 25.73
N ASP A 804 27.89 10.91 25.69
CA ASP A 804 27.21 10.24 24.58
C ASP A 804 25.70 10.52 24.62
N HIS A 805 24.96 10.14 23.57
CA HIS A 805 23.51 10.21 23.57
C HIS A 805 22.83 8.97 22.99
N ILE A 806 21.60 8.74 23.42
CA ILE A 806 20.68 7.78 22.80
C ILE A 806 19.60 8.55 22.07
N ASN A 807 19.60 8.48 20.74
CA ASN A 807 18.61 9.14 19.91
C ASN A 807 17.36 8.25 19.70
N ILE A 808 16.52 8.12 20.74
CA ILE A 808 15.32 7.26 20.69
C ILE A 808 14.41 7.68 19.53
N ALA A 809 14.16 8.98 19.39
CA ALA A 809 13.37 9.52 18.28
C ALA A 809 14.00 9.21 16.90
N GLY A 810 15.33 9.22 16.82
CA GLY A 810 16.07 8.88 15.61
C GLY A 810 15.87 7.44 15.14
N PHE A 811 15.69 6.48 16.05
CA PHE A 811 15.40 5.08 15.68
C PHE A 811 14.08 4.95 14.90
N ALA A 812 13.12 5.87 15.12
CA ALA A 812 11.85 5.94 14.40
C ALA A 812 11.87 6.91 13.20
N GLY A 813 13.05 7.38 12.76
CA GLY A 813 13.16 8.28 11.61
C GLY A 813 12.94 9.76 11.92
N ILE A 814 13.03 10.19 13.18
CA ILE A 814 13.05 11.62 13.54
C ILE A 814 14.51 12.07 13.61
N ASN A 815 15.07 12.44 12.46
CA ASN A 815 16.50 12.80 12.33
C ASN A 815 16.68 13.98 11.34
N PRO A 816 17.43 15.04 11.69
CA PRO A 816 17.62 16.22 10.84
C PRO A 816 18.40 15.94 9.54
N LEU A 817 19.03 14.77 9.41
CA LEU A 817 19.81 14.34 8.24
C LEU A 817 18.99 13.45 7.28
N ILE A 818 17.70 13.26 7.53
CA ILE A 818 16.78 12.60 6.60
C ILE A 818 16.43 13.52 5.44
N GLY A 819 16.38 12.94 4.24
CA GLY A 819 16.24 13.65 2.97
C GLY A 819 17.56 13.74 2.21
N PRO A 820 17.64 14.49 1.09
CA PRO A 820 18.86 14.66 0.30
C PRO A 820 20.03 15.18 1.14
N ASN A 821 21.23 14.65 0.90
CA ASN A 821 22.44 15.19 1.50
C ASN A 821 22.95 16.39 0.72
N ASP A 822 23.48 17.39 1.43
CA ASP A 822 24.25 18.46 0.80
C ASP A 822 25.71 18.32 1.21
N ASP A 823 26.53 17.85 0.27
CA ASP A 823 27.94 17.53 0.50
C ASP A 823 28.77 18.75 0.90
N ARG A 824 28.25 19.97 0.71
CA ARG A 824 28.89 21.21 1.21
C ARG A 824 28.88 21.32 2.72
N PHE A 825 27.97 20.62 3.40
CA PHE A 825 27.97 20.55 4.86
C PHE A 825 28.75 19.34 5.37
N GLY A 826 28.53 18.16 4.81
CA GLY A 826 29.08 16.94 5.36
C GLY A 826 28.83 15.69 4.55
N VAL A 827 29.44 14.59 4.99
CA VAL A 827 29.27 13.27 4.38
C VAL A 827 27.87 12.72 4.64
N ARG A 828 27.34 11.92 3.70
CA ARG A 828 26.02 11.30 3.80
C ARG A 828 25.77 10.51 5.09
N PHE A 829 26.81 9.85 5.59
CA PHE A 829 26.75 8.97 6.77
C PHE A 829 27.79 9.40 7.81
N PRO A 830 27.54 10.47 8.58
CA PRO A 830 28.51 10.96 9.55
C PRO A 830 28.60 9.99 10.75
N PRO A 831 29.81 9.58 11.16
CA PRO A 831 29.97 8.75 12.36
C PRO A 831 29.65 9.57 13.61
N MET A 832 28.85 9.01 14.52
CA MET A 832 28.43 9.66 15.76
C MET A 832 29.12 9.11 17.02
N SER A 833 29.97 8.10 16.91
CA SER A 833 30.68 7.48 18.05
C SER A 833 31.62 8.42 18.81
N ASN A 834 32.01 9.54 18.19
CA ASN A 834 32.76 10.62 18.80
C ASN A 834 32.00 11.96 18.70
N ALA A 835 30.66 11.90 18.82
CA ALA A 835 29.75 13.06 18.78
C ALA A 835 30.26 14.22 19.66
N TYR A 836 30.62 13.90 20.90
CA TYR A 836 31.07 14.84 21.91
C TYR A 836 32.59 14.81 22.06
N ASP A 837 33.22 15.96 21.83
CA ASP A 837 34.67 16.11 21.74
C ASP A 837 35.37 15.79 23.07
N ILE A 838 36.31 14.84 23.04
CA ILE A 838 37.00 14.36 24.25
C ILE A 838 37.84 15.46 24.92
N GLU A 839 38.45 16.37 24.16
CA GLU A 839 39.28 17.43 24.72
C GLU A 839 38.41 18.47 25.42
N LEU A 840 37.27 18.81 24.84
CA LEU A 840 36.31 19.73 25.46
C LEU A 840 35.73 19.14 26.75
N ARG A 841 35.43 17.83 26.77
CA ARG A 841 34.99 17.14 27.99
C ARG A 841 36.07 17.14 29.07
N ASN A 842 37.31 16.87 28.70
CA ASN A 842 38.43 16.88 29.66
C ASN A 842 38.71 18.29 30.19
N LEU A 843 38.59 19.32 29.35
CA LEU A 843 38.70 20.71 29.77
C LEU A 843 37.62 21.07 30.79
N ALA A 844 36.36 20.69 30.54
CA ALA A 844 35.25 20.93 31.47
C ALA A 844 35.49 20.27 32.83
N LYS A 845 35.94 19.00 32.86
CA LYS A 845 36.28 18.29 34.10
C LYS A 845 37.40 18.97 34.87
N LYS A 846 38.45 19.38 34.17
CA LYS A 846 39.60 20.08 34.77
C LYS A 846 39.14 21.40 35.42
N LEU A 847 38.43 22.24 34.68
CA LEU A 847 37.94 23.53 35.18
C LEU A 847 36.93 23.35 36.31
N GLY A 848 36.02 22.37 36.19
CA GLY A 848 35.09 22.04 37.27
C GLY A 848 35.80 21.67 38.56
N LYS A 849 36.91 20.92 38.47
CA LYS A 849 37.76 20.63 39.63
C LYS A 849 38.40 21.90 40.20
N GLU A 850 38.98 22.74 39.36
CA GLU A 850 39.59 24.02 39.77
C GLU A 850 38.59 24.98 40.44
N MET A 851 37.32 24.92 40.03
CA MET A 851 36.22 25.71 40.57
C MET A 851 35.53 25.06 41.79
N GLY A 852 35.96 23.86 42.21
CA GLY A 852 35.38 23.15 43.36
C GLY A 852 34.03 22.47 43.08
N PHE A 853 33.69 22.21 41.82
CA PHE A 853 32.41 21.62 41.41
C PHE A 853 32.40 20.07 41.49
N GLU A 854 33.43 19.44 42.05
CA GLU A 854 33.58 17.97 42.07
C GLU A 854 32.40 17.24 42.73
N SER A 855 31.68 17.89 43.64
CA SER A 855 30.54 17.29 44.36
C SER A 855 29.27 17.15 43.51
N PHE A 856 29.10 17.99 42.48
CA PHE A 856 27.88 18.06 41.65
C PHE A 856 28.14 18.03 40.14
N LEU A 857 29.41 17.97 39.70
CA LEU A 857 29.76 17.74 38.30
C LEU A 857 29.78 16.24 38.00
N ARG A 858 28.97 15.82 37.03
CA ARG A 858 28.76 14.44 36.57
C ARG A 858 29.19 14.30 35.10
N GLU A 859 29.28 13.06 34.64
CA GLU A 859 29.44 12.75 33.22
C GLU A 859 28.58 11.52 32.86
N GLY A 860 27.74 11.64 31.83
CA GLY A 860 26.72 10.64 31.54
C GLY A 860 26.17 10.65 30.12
N VAL A 861 25.34 9.65 29.83
CA VAL A 861 24.64 9.46 28.55
C VAL A 861 23.28 10.16 28.59
N TYR A 862 22.99 10.99 27.58
CA TYR A 862 21.72 11.71 27.47
C TYR A 862 20.77 11.02 26.47
N SER A 863 19.54 10.70 26.85
CA SER A 863 18.52 10.23 25.91
C SER A 863 17.60 11.37 25.44
N MET A 864 17.34 11.42 24.14
CA MET A 864 16.33 12.33 23.58
C MET A 864 15.01 11.58 23.33
N LEU A 865 13.93 12.07 23.92
CA LEU A 865 12.55 11.79 23.52
C LEU A 865 11.95 12.97 22.74
N VAL A 866 10.78 12.78 22.10
CA VAL A 866 10.09 13.88 21.39
C VAL A 866 9.35 14.80 22.36
N GLY A 867 8.71 14.26 23.40
CA GLY A 867 7.79 15.00 24.26
C GLY A 867 6.42 15.25 23.59
N PRO A 868 5.56 16.12 24.16
CA PRO A 868 5.81 16.99 25.31
C PRO A 868 5.51 16.38 26.69
N ASN A 869 4.89 15.19 26.74
CA ASN A 869 4.64 14.54 28.03
C ASN A 869 5.96 14.12 28.69
N PHE A 870 6.02 14.23 30.01
CA PHE A 870 7.09 13.61 30.80
C PHE A 870 6.96 12.08 30.77
N GLU A 871 8.05 11.41 31.14
CA GLU A 871 8.14 9.96 31.12
C GLU A 871 7.25 9.30 32.18
N THR A 872 6.64 8.17 31.81
CA THR A 872 6.07 7.21 32.75
C THR A 872 7.16 6.47 33.54
N VAL A 873 6.80 5.84 34.65
CA VAL A 873 7.71 4.97 35.43
C VAL A 873 8.33 3.88 34.55
N SER A 874 7.54 3.25 33.68
CA SER A 874 8.01 2.20 32.78
C SER A 874 9.02 2.72 31.75
N GLU A 875 8.79 3.91 31.20
CA GLU A 875 9.74 4.56 30.27
C GLU A 875 11.03 4.96 30.98
N CYS A 876 10.95 5.49 32.20
CA CYS A 876 12.12 5.78 33.04
C CYS A 876 12.98 4.52 33.26
N LEU A 877 12.35 3.42 33.66
CA LEU A 877 13.03 2.14 33.88
C LEU A 877 13.62 1.57 32.58
N LEU A 878 12.94 1.73 31.45
CA LEU A 878 13.46 1.34 30.14
C LEU A 878 14.70 2.16 29.77
N LEU A 879 14.64 3.49 29.87
CA LEU A 879 15.77 4.37 29.59
C LEU A 879 16.97 4.06 30.47
N ARG A 880 16.73 3.74 31.75
CA ARG A 880 17.78 3.26 32.67
C ARG A 880 18.40 1.96 32.18
N LYS A 881 17.60 0.98 31.75
CA LYS A 881 18.08 -0.29 31.20
C LYS A 881 18.87 -0.12 29.90
N LEU A 882 18.55 0.90 29.11
CA LEU A 882 19.29 1.26 27.89
C LEU A 882 20.61 1.99 28.20
N GLY A 883 20.90 2.28 29.47
CA GLY A 883 22.13 2.96 29.90
C GLY A 883 22.06 4.49 29.82
N SER A 884 20.86 5.07 29.78
CA SER A 884 20.68 6.52 29.89
C SER A 884 20.88 7.01 31.33
N ASP A 885 21.61 8.11 31.49
CA ASP A 885 21.83 8.77 32.78
C ASP A 885 20.88 9.96 32.99
N ALA A 886 20.47 10.63 31.90
CA ALA A 886 19.52 11.72 31.91
C ALA A 886 18.68 11.75 30.62
N THR A 887 17.46 12.29 30.69
CA THR A 887 16.54 12.37 29.55
C THR A 887 16.05 13.79 29.32
N GLY A 888 15.75 14.13 28.07
CA GLY A 888 15.14 15.40 27.71
C GLY A 888 14.59 15.41 26.29
N MET A 889 14.08 16.56 25.87
CA MET A 889 13.28 16.70 24.63
C MET A 889 13.99 17.52 23.55
N SER A 890 15.32 17.67 23.65
CA SER A 890 16.11 18.59 22.82
C SER A 890 17.51 18.06 22.48
N THR A 891 18.38 18.96 21.98
CA THR A 891 19.84 18.81 21.91
C THR A 891 20.34 17.87 20.81
N VAL A 892 19.89 16.62 20.77
CA VAL A 892 20.42 15.62 19.83
C VAL A 892 20.32 16.03 18.34
N PRO A 893 19.24 16.68 17.85
CA PRO A 893 19.18 17.15 16.47
C PRO A 893 20.23 18.24 16.17
N GLU A 894 20.52 19.10 17.13
CA GLU A 894 21.55 20.14 17.02
C GLU A 894 22.95 19.48 16.93
N VAL A 895 23.20 18.48 17.78
CA VAL A 895 24.47 17.71 17.79
C VAL A 895 24.70 16.96 16.48
N LEU A 896 23.68 16.25 15.98
CA LEU A 896 23.73 15.55 14.69
C LEU A 896 24.06 16.51 13.55
N THR A 897 23.40 17.67 13.52
CA THR A 897 23.62 18.70 12.50
C THR A 897 25.02 19.29 12.58
N ALA A 898 25.50 19.58 13.79
CA ALA A 898 26.82 20.15 14.02
C ALA A 898 27.93 19.17 13.62
N LYS A 899 27.80 17.89 13.98
CA LYS A 899 28.78 16.86 13.61
C LYS A 899 28.77 16.54 12.13
N HIS A 900 27.59 16.51 11.50
CA HIS A 900 27.49 16.46 10.05
C HIS A 900 28.25 17.64 9.40
N ALA A 901 28.10 18.85 9.95
CA ALA A 901 28.80 20.05 9.49
C ALA A 901 30.30 20.15 9.89
N GLY A 902 30.87 19.08 10.46
CA GLY A 902 32.27 19.04 10.87
C GLY A 902 32.63 19.95 12.05
N MET A 903 31.65 20.34 12.88
CA MET A 903 31.90 21.13 14.08
C MET A 903 32.30 20.23 15.26
N ARG A 904 33.14 20.77 16.16
CA ARG A 904 33.40 20.15 17.47
C ARG A 904 32.24 20.47 18.41
N VAL A 905 31.78 19.49 19.19
CA VAL A 905 30.60 19.65 20.04
C VAL A 905 30.93 19.36 21.49
N PHE A 906 30.47 20.21 22.38
CA PHE A 906 30.43 19.98 23.82
C PHE A 906 28.99 20.09 24.33
N GLY A 907 28.56 19.14 25.14
CA GLY A 907 27.19 19.08 25.66
C GLY A 907 27.15 19.08 27.18
N MET A 908 26.19 19.79 27.76
CA MET A 908 26.00 19.81 29.21
C MET A 908 24.52 19.91 29.59
N SER A 909 24.09 19.04 30.50
CA SER A 909 22.73 19.03 31.05
C SER A 909 22.74 19.52 32.49
N LEU A 910 21.78 20.37 32.86
CA LEU A 910 21.42 20.61 34.25
C LEU A 910 20.34 19.61 34.65
N ILE A 911 20.59 18.81 35.68
CA ILE A 911 19.59 17.88 36.22
C ILE A 911 18.56 18.69 37.00
N THR A 912 17.38 18.87 36.42
CA THR A 912 16.37 19.80 36.97
C THR A 912 15.32 19.15 37.85
N ASN A 913 15.14 17.84 37.69
CA ASN A 913 14.23 16.99 38.44
C ASN A 913 14.77 15.55 38.41
N LYS A 914 14.28 14.68 39.30
CA LYS A 914 14.49 13.23 39.19
C LYS A 914 13.29 12.61 38.49
N VAL A 915 13.52 11.79 37.48
CA VAL A 915 12.42 11.12 36.78
C VAL A 915 11.83 10.08 37.72
N VAL A 916 10.50 10.09 37.85
CA VAL A 916 9.77 9.18 38.74
C VAL A 916 10.03 7.73 38.30
N SER A 917 10.54 6.91 39.22
CA SER A 917 10.91 5.51 38.95
C SER A 917 10.18 4.49 39.82
N GLU A 918 9.21 4.93 40.62
CA GLU A 918 8.44 4.11 41.54
C GLU A 918 6.95 4.41 41.36
N TYR A 919 6.11 3.37 41.34
CA TYR A 919 4.68 3.50 41.05
C TYR A 919 3.89 4.20 42.16
N ASP A 920 4.35 4.09 43.40
CA ASP A 920 3.67 4.66 44.58
C ASP A 920 4.21 6.05 44.98
N SER A 921 5.03 6.68 44.13
CA SER A 921 5.55 8.03 44.39
C SER A 921 4.47 9.10 44.13
N GLU A 922 4.29 10.00 45.09
CA GLU A 922 3.41 11.17 44.93
C GLU A 922 4.08 12.34 44.17
N VAL A 923 5.37 12.22 43.84
CA VAL A 923 6.14 13.26 43.15
C VAL A 923 5.77 13.28 41.68
N MET A 924 5.38 14.44 41.15
CA MET A 924 5.11 14.65 39.73
C MET A 924 6.09 15.67 39.15
N ALA A 925 6.66 15.37 37.99
CA ALA A 925 7.50 16.32 37.26
C ALA A 925 6.66 17.48 36.72
N SER A 926 7.16 18.71 36.85
CA SER A 926 6.51 19.93 36.32
C SER A 926 7.51 20.86 35.65
N HIS A 927 7.02 21.72 34.76
CA HIS A 927 7.86 22.73 34.10
C HIS A 927 8.31 23.82 35.07
N GLU A 928 7.49 24.11 36.08
CA GLU A 928 7.76 25.09 37.13
C GLU A 928 8.99 24.69 37.97
N GLU A 929 9.09 23.41 38.36
CA GLU A 929 10.25 22.86 39.07
C GLU A 929 11.53 23.00 38.24
N VAL A 930 11.42 22.77 36.92
CA VAL A 930 12.52 22.89 35.98
C VAL A 930 13.08 24.31 35.94
N LEU A 931 12.19 25.31 35.89
CA LEU A 931 12.58 26.72 35.90
C LEU A 931 13.20 27.16 37.24
N GLU A 932 12.66 26.70 38.37
CA GLU A 932 13.17 27.04 39.69
C GLU A 932 14.58 26.49 39.93
N THR A 933 14.81 25.22 39.61
CA THR A 933 16.14 24.61 39.70
C THR A 933 17.11 25.26 38.73
N GLY A 934 16.65 25.58 37.52
CA GLY A 934 17.38 26.36 36.53
C GLY A 934 18.00 27.62 37.13
N LYS A 935 17.21 28.39 37.88
CA LYS A 935 17.68 29.61 38.53
C LYS A 935 18.79 29.35 39.55
N LYS A 936 18.66 28.32 40.39
CA LYS A 936 19.59 28.00 41.50
C LYS A 936 21.00 27.62 41.06
N ARG A 937 21.17 27.01 39.88
CA ARG A 937 22.47 26.55 39.37
C ARG A 937 22.92 27.22 38.07
N SER A 938 22.17 28.23 37.62
CA SER A 938 22.50 29.00 36.42
C SER A 938 23.84 29.72 36.53
N GLU A 939 24.21 30.22 37.71
CA GLU A 939 25.47 30.95 37.93
C GLU A 939 26.69 30.03 37.83
N ASP A 940 26.67 28.86 38.48
CA ASP A 940 27.73 27.86 38.41
C ASP A 940 27.95 27.41 36.96
N LEU A 941 26.86 27.15 36.25
CA LEU A 941 26.87 26.71 34.87
C LEU A 941 27.41 27.78 33.92
N GLN A 942 27.01 29.03 34.11
CA GLN A 942 27.55 30.19 33.39
C GLN A 942 29.04 30.34 33.64
N ALA A 943 29.48 30.25 34.90
CA ALA A 943 30.88 30.38 35.28
C ALA A 943 31.74 29.30 34.62
N LEU A 944 31.27 28.04 34.59
CA LEU A 944 31.99 26.95 33.93
C LEU A 944 32.07 27.15 32.41
N VAL A 945 30.97 27.52 31.75
CA VAL A 945 30.96 27.77 30.30
C VAL A 945 31.86 28.95 29.94
N SER A 946 31.81 30.05 30.68
CA SER A 946 32.71 31.20 30.49
C SER A 946 34.17 30.80 30.68
N ALA A 947 34.50 30.05 31.74
CA ALA A 947 35.85 29.55 31.96
C ALA A 947 36.33 28.62 30.83
N MET A 948 35.44 27.78 30.29
CA MET A 948 35.75 26.96 29.12
C MET A 948 36.03 27.84 27.91
N VAL A 949 35.14 28.78 27.59
CA VAL A 949 35.30 29.73 26.48
C VAL A 949 36.64 30.43 26.59
N LYS A 950 36.99 30.98 27.76
CA LYS A 950 38.30 31.62 28.03
C LYS A 950 39.50 30.72 27.69
N ASN A 951 39.43 29.43 27.98
CA ASN A 951 40.54 28.49 27.82
C ASN A 951 40.61 27.79 26.44
N LEU A 952 39.62 27.97 25.56
CA LEU A 952 39.65 27.40 24.20
C LEU A 952 40.78 27.97 23.34
N LYS A 953 41.42 27.14 22.52
CA LYS A 953 42.24 27.64 21.40
C LYS A 953 41.35 27.66 20.17
N VAL A 954 41.18 28.85 19.60
CA VAL A 954 40.19 29.17 18.56
C VAL A 954 40.89 29.81 17.40
#